data_AF-A0A445DVS1-F1
#
_entry.id   AF-A0A445DVS1-F1
#
_cell.length_a   1.000
_cell.length_b   1.000
_cell.length_c   1.000
_cell.angle_alpha   90.00
_cell.angle_beta   90.00
_cell.angle_gamma   90.00
#
_symmetry.space_group_name_H-M   'P 1'
#
loop_
_entity.id
_entity.type
_entity.pdbx_description
1 polymer ?
#
loop_
_entity_poly.entity_id
_entity_poly.type
_entity_poly.pdbx_seq_one_letter_code
_entity_poly.pdbx_strand_id
1 'polypeptide(L)'
;MASTSHKLTFLFSLTLFLFFSSSHAYAAVNSSNSSTLFHTNLSSLRSFCKTTPYPETCFESLKLSISINISPNIITYLLHSLQVAISEATKLSTLFQSVGASNSNIREKQKGSIQDCKELHQSTLTSLKRSLSGVRNSQNSRKLRDARTFLSAALTNKNTCLEGLDSASGTMKQKLVNSVINTYKHVSNSLSMLSNPGSDDNDGGFMKKSLEDGEQYDPNEVIVVAKDGTGNFSTVSDAINFAPNNSYVRTVIYVKEGVYEENVEIPSCKPNIVLVGDGSDVTVITGSRSAGDGWTTFRSATLAVSGDGFLARDIAFENSAGPEKRQAVALRVNADLTAFYRCSIYGYQDTLYVHSFRQFYRECDIYGTIDFIFGNAAVVLQECNIVSRKPLPGQFTVITAQSRDTPDEDTGISIQNCSIIATTDLYAASNSSTTIKSYLGRPWRVYSRVVYLESYIDDFIDPKGWSKWSNSDDDQGLDTLYYGEFENYGPGSRTNGRVNWVGYHVMNYNDAYNFTVSEFITGDAWLGSTSFPYDDGPYDQEDKGFTWQFFNNTKPPLLQPLASLCLRPGLPTIPTMAFQDFDIINERRRQERRKKIQKRILIGLVSTILLVCIIGAAAYVGLNSKSSGGGGSDHGKSPSKPSHQPTTTSASASASTNTKALEASSKIVKVICEAAEYKDKCESSLGDAVKNDPNAQPKDLLKYSIKLAQDEVGKAFNKTTSMKFESEMDKGAYEDCKQLFDDAKEELGFSISEITADDLKKLSTKAPDLNNWLSAAISYHQTCIDGFPEGELKTQLKDVFKDSQEFVSNSLSIVTAVSTVLSAVQSVLTRHLLSEKNVSATPSWVNSEDRRILKAADDKPTPNVTVAKDGSGNFKTVSEALAAIPEKYDGRYVVYVKEGIYEETVTVTKKMENMTMYGDGSQKSIITGSKNFVDGVRTFQTATFVVLGNGFLGKAMGFRNTAGPEKHQAVAARVQADRAMFVNCRFEGYQDTLYAQTHRQFYRSCVISGTVDFIFGDAAAIFQNCIMTLRKPMDNQQNIVTAQGRYDQKETTGFVLQKCEIKADDKLAPDKDKIRSYLGRPWKEYSRTIVMESDIGDVIHPDGWLPWEGDFALKTLFYGEFNNTGPGASTNARVNWVGRKVLSRDEASKFTVGTFLDGAWFSGRGVPTQYGLYN
;
A
#
# COMPACT_ATOMS: atom_id res chain seq x y z
N MET A 1 37.66 85.39 -66.47
CA MET A 1 36.32 85.78 -66.00
C MET A 1 35.43 84.55 -66.01
N ALA A 2 35.13 83.87 -64.90
CA ALA A 2 35.87 83.70 -63.63
C ALA A 2 35.51 82.27 -63.13
N SER A 3 35.94 81.18 -63.79
CA SER A 3 37.32 80.66 -63.85
C SER A 3 37.73 80.06 -62.49
N THR A 4 38.24 78.83 -62.34
CA THR A 4 38.58 77.74 -63.29
C THR A 4 38.69 76.43 -62.48
N SER A 5 38.40 75.24 -63.03
CA SER A 5 39.35 74.28 -63.63
C SER A 5 40.73 74.11 -62.95
N HIS A 6 41.10 72.82 -62.78
CA HIS A 6 42.46 72.28 -62.54
C HIS A 6 43.16 72.71 -61.22
N LYS A 7 44.13 71.95 -60.69
CA LYS A 7 45.05 70.94 -61.28
C LYS A 7 44.91 69.58 -60.55
N LEU A 8 45.27 68.41 -61.12
CA LEU A 8 46.58 67.98 -61.65
C LEU A 8 47.70 68.17 -60.60
N THR A 9 48.60 67.22 -60.32
CA THR A 9 48.89 65.92 -60.95
C THR A 9 49.64 65.04 -59.95
N PHE A 10 49.39 63.73 -59.95
CA PHE A 10 50.51 62.77 -59.98
C PHE A 10 50.06 61.49 -60.73
N LEU A 11 50.99 60.81 -61.37
CA LEU A 11 50.69 59.81 -62.41
C LEU A 11 51.11 58.39 -62.01
N PHE A 12 50.34 57.43 -62.56
CA PHE A 12 50.73 56.06 -62.90
C PHE A 12 50.98 55.07 -61.76
N SER A 13 50.77 53.78 -62.12
CA SER A 13 50.64 52.62 -61.22
C SER A 13 49.37 52.68 -60.33
N LEU A 14 48.55 51.63 -60.20
CA LEU A 14 48.62 50.28 -60.77
C LEU A 14 47.20 49.78 -61.07
N THR A 15 46.94 49.34 -62.30
CA THR A 15 45.63 48.77 -62.68
C THR A 15 45.71 47.27 -62.98
N LEU A 16 44.90 46.52 -62.24
CA LEU A 16 44.33 45.21 -62.60
C LEU A 16 45.23 43.97 -62.51
N PHE A 17 44.55 42.83 -62.42
CA PHE A 17 44.97 41.44 -62.20
C PHE A 17 45.39 41.10 -60.76
N LEU A 18 44.85 40.10 -60.05
CA LEU A 18 43.69 39.16 -60.10
C LEU A 18 44.19 37.81 -59.54
N PHE A 19 43.27 37.05 -58.93
CA PHE A 19 43.36 35.62 -58.57
C PHE A 19 44.16 35.18 -57.31
N PHE A 20 43.69 34.03 -56.79
CA PHE A 20 44.24 33.13 -55.77
C PHE A 20 44.28 33.53 -54.28
N SER A 21 43.11 33.37 -53.65
CA SER A 21 42.83 32.44 -52.53
C SER A 21 43.52 32.57 -51.15
N SER A 22 42.67 32.75 -50.12
CA SER A 22 42.74 32.18 -48.74
C SER A 22 44.03 32.41 -47.91
N SER A 23 43.99 33.09 -46.74
CA SER A 23 43.35 32.58 -45.51
C SER A 23 43.47 33.59 -44.34
N HIS A 24 42.54 33.53 -43.36
CA HIS A 24 42.53 34.32 -42.10
C HIS A 24 42.30 35.86 -42.27
N ALA A 25 41.69 36.61 -41.35
CA ALA A 25 41.17 36.31 -40.01
C ALA A 25 39.99 37.22 -39.57
N TYR A 26 39.29 36.80 -38.51
CA TYR A 26 38.41 37.55 -37.58
C TYR A 26 37.15 38.31 -38.06
N ALA A 27 36.01 37.90 -37.48
CA ALA A 27 34.75 38.62 -37.47
C ALA A 27 34.59 39.48 -36.20
N ALA A 28 33.82 40.57 -36.27
CA ALA A 28 33.66 41.53 -35.16
C ALA A 28 32.26 42.18 -35.06
N VAL A 29 31.18 41.46 -35.37
CA VAL A 29 29.78 41.94 -35.19
C VAL A 29 28.88 40.81 -34.66
N ASN A 30 28.78 40.66 -33.33
CA ASN A 30 27.67 40.00 -32.58
C ASN A 30 27.98 39.83 -31.07
N SER A 31 28.21 40.94 -30.33
CA SER A 31 28.56 40.87 -28.89
C SER A 31 27.61 41.63 -27.94
N SER A 32 26.86 42.63 -28.42
CA SER A 32 26.11 43.56 -27.58
C SER A 32 24.83 43.01 -26.93
N ASN A 33 24.15 42.04 -27.56
CA ASN A 33 22.89 41.48 -27.05
C ASN A 33 23.08 40.33 -26.03
N SER A 34 24.31 39.81 -25.87
CA SER A 34 24.60 38.72 -24.93
C SER A 34 24.85 39.24 -23.51
N SER A 35 25.59 40.34 -23.38
CA SER A 35 25.94 40.94 -22.09
C SER A 35 24.74 41.50 -21.33
N THR A 36 23.78 42.10 -22.02
CA THR A 36 22.55 42.65 -21.42
C THR A 36 21.68 41.55 -20.80
N LEU A 37 21.49 40.43 -21.51
CA LEU A 37 20.75 39.26 -21.01
C LEU A 37 21.44 38.61 -19.80
N PHE A 38 22.77 38.52 -19.83
CA PHE A 38 23.57 37.98 -18.72
C PHE A 38 23.45 38.85 -17.45
N HIS A 39 23.47 40.18 -17.58
CA HIS A 39 23.29 41.10 -16.46
C HIS A 39 21.88 41.04 -15.85
N THR A 40 20.81 40.88 -16.64
CA THR A 40 19.44 40.75 -16.12
C THR A 40 19.19 39.42 -15.40
N ASN A 41 19.84 38.34 -15.81
CA ASN A 41 19.76 37.06 -15.12
C ASN A 41 20.52 37.10 -13.77
N LEU A 42 21.69 37.77 -13.71
CA LEU A 42 22.46 37.94 -12.48
C LEU A 42 21.73 38.79 -11.42
N SER A 43 21.05 39.87 -11.81
CA SER A 43 20.25 40.67 -10.87
C SER A 43 19.03 39.89 -10.36
N SER A 44 18.38 39.11 -11.23
CA SER A 44 17.27 38.21 -10.87
C SER A 44 17.69 37.15 -9.85
N LEU A 45 18.85 36.51 -10.05
CA LEU A 45 19.40 35.56 -9.07
C LEU A 45 19.77 36.23 -7.75
N ARG A 46 20.39 37.43 -7.77
CA ARG A 46 20.68 38.19 -6.55
C ARG A 46 19.40 38.68 -5.84
N SER A 47 18.26 38.72 -6.52
CA SER A 47 16.95 38.92 -5.89
C SER A 47 16.45 37.63 -5.24
N PHE A 48 16.43 36.51 -5.99
CA PHE A 48 16.02 35.19 -5.50
C PHE A 48 16.79 34.75 -4.24
N CYS A 49 18.12 34.85 -4.25
CA CYS A 49 18.94 34.41 -3.13
C CYS A 49 18.71 35.20 -1.82
N LYS A 50 18.10 36.39 -1.85
CA LYS A 50 17.76 37.14 -0.61
C LYS A 50 16.76 36.42 0.27
N THR A 51 15.96 35.49 -0.26
CA THR A 51 14.97 34.72 0.52
C THR A 51 15.57 33.44 1.11
N THR A 52 16.89 33.21 0.97
CA THR A 52 17.58 32.04 1.54
C THR A 52 18.35 32.41 2.81
N PRO A 53 18.53 31.50 3.79
CA PRO A 53 19.27 31.77 5.03
C PRO A 53 20.71 32.26 4.83
N TYR A 54 21.36 31.90 3.72
CA TYR A 54 22.72 32.34 3.39
C TYR A 54 22.80 32.92 1.96
N PRO A 55 22.35 34.18 1.74
CA PRO A 55 22.17 34.75 0.39
C PRO A 55 23.42 34.78 -0.49
N GLU A 56 24.57 35.17 0.06
CA GLU A 56 25.83 35.18 -0.71
C GLU A 56 26.30 33.75 -1.04
N THR A 57 26.09 32.78 -0.15
CA THR A 57 26.37 31.36 -0.44
C THR A 57 25.45 30.80 -1.53
N CYS A 58 24.18 31.23 -1.56
CA CYS A 58 23.25 30.91 -2.65
C CYS A 58 23.73 31.51 -3.98
N PHE A 59 24.08 32.81 -3.98
CA PHE A 59 24.52 33.53 -5.17
C PHE A 59 25.80 32.94 -5.75
N GLU A 60 26.80 32.67 -4.91
CA GLU A 60 28.07 32.06 -5.31
C GLU A 60 27.90 30.62 -5.84
N SER A 61 26.92 29.86 -5.33
CA SER A 61 26.59 28.51 -5.82
C SER A 61 25.94 28.53 -7.20
N LEU A 62 25.07 29.51 -7.47
CA LEU A 62 24.19 29.53 -8.65
C LEU A 62 24.66 30.44 -9.79
N LYS A 63 25.60 31.37 -9.55
CA LYS A 63 26.08 32.29 -10.60
C LYS A 63 26.67 31.58 -11.83
N LEU A 64 27.21 30.36 -11.68
CA LEU A 64 27.80 29.59 -12.77
C LEU A 64 26.75 28.90 -13.67
N SER A 65 25.56 28.58 -13.16
CA SER A 65 24.52 27.91 -13.97
C SER A 65 23.82 28.86 -14.95
N ILE A 66 23.90 30.18 -14.71
CA ILE A 66 23.31 31.22 -15.57
C ILE A 66 23.98 31.28 -16.95
N SER A 67 25.25 30.89 -17.06
CA SER A 67 26.02 30.91 -18.31
C SER A 67 25.54 29.90 -19.37
N ILE A 68 24.54 29.06 -19.06
CA ILE A 68 24.15 27.88 -19.87
C ILE A 68 22.66 27.89 -20.26
N ASN A 69 21.79 28.60 -19.53
CA ASN A 69 20.33 28.50 -19.72
C ASN A 69 19.65 29.88 -19.79
N ILE A 70 18.72 30.02 -20.75
CA ILE A 70 18.11 31.31 -21.15
C ILE A 70 16.85 31.64 -20.33
N SER A 71 16.21 30.67 -19.67
CA SER A 71 15.03 30.89 -18.82
C SER A 71 14.96 29.91 -17.62
N PRO A 72 15.77 30.10 -16.56
CA PRO A 72 15.77 29.22 -15.39
C PRO A 72 14.49 29.35 -14.54
N ASN A 73 13.99 28.22 -14.05
CA ASN A 73 12.88 28.14 -13.07
C ASN A 73 13.38 27.72 -11.67
N ILE A 74 12.52 27.80 -10.65
CA ILE A 74 12.89 27.51 -9.25
C ILE A 74 13.45 26.08 -9.05
N ILE A 75 12.88 25.09 -9.76
CA ILE A 75 13.37 23.70 -9.73
C ILE A 75 14.80 23.61 -10.30
N THR A 76 15.11 24.39 -11.35
CA THR A 76 16.46 24.46 -11.92
C THR A 76 17.47 25.01 -10.90
N TYR A 77 17.12 26.05 -10.13
CA TYR A 77 17.97 26.57 -9.06
C TYR A 77 18.13 25.56 -7.91
N LEU A 78 17.05 24.93 -7.46
CA LEU A 78 17.08 23.91 -6.40
C LEU A 78 17.96 22.71 -6.78
N LEU A 79 17.86 22.21 -8.02
CA LEU A 79 18.70 21.11 -8.53
C LEU A 79 20.19 21.48 -8.51
N HIS A 80 20.55 22.70 -8.92
CA HIS A 80 21.94 23.15 -8.86
C HIS A 80 22.43 23.37 -7.42
N SER A 81 21.58 23.93 -6.54
CA SER A 81 21.86 24.11 -5.11
C SER A 81 22.18 22.77 -4.43
N LEU A 82 21.36 21.74 -4.71
CA LEU A 82 21.57 20.36 -4.24
C LEU A 82 22.85 19.72 -4.82
N GLN A 83 23.17 19.95 -6.09
CA GLN A 83 24.42 19.47 -6.68
C GLN A 83 25.66 20.11 -6.04
N VAL A 84 25.62 21.41 -5.72
CA VAL A 84 26.70 22.08 -4.98
C VAL A 84 26.77 21.58 -3.54
N ALA A 85 25.63 21.38 -2.86
CA ALA A 85 25.60 20.81 -1.51
C ALA A 85 26.23 19.40 -1.47
N ILE A 86 25.95 18.54 -2.46
CA ILE A 86 26.58 17.22 -2.60
C ILE A 86 28.10 17.35 -2.89
N SER A 87 28.52 18.31 -3.71
CA SER A 87 29.94 18.61 -3.97
C SER A 87 30.68 18.95 -2.67
N GLU A 88 30.20 19.95 -1.91
CA GLU A 88 30.87 20.40 -0.70
C GLU A 88 30.82 19.34 0.41
N ALA A 89 29.72 18.57 0.52
CA ALA A 89 29.65 17.43 1.42
C ALA A 89 30.65 16.31 1.03
N THR A 90 30.83 16.06 -0.27
CA THR A 90 31.83 15.08 -0.74
C THR A 90 33.25 15.54 -0.39
N LYS A 91 33.57 16.84 -0.52
CA LYS A 91 34.85 17.42 -0.06
C LYS A 91 35.03 17.30 1.46
N LEU A 92 33.99 17.60 2.25
CA LEU A 92 34.05 17.49 3.72
C LEU A 92 34.37 16.06 4.20
N SER A 93 33.96 15.04 3.44
CA SER A 93 34.29 13.63 3.72
C SER A 93 35.81 13.36 3.73
N THR A 94 36.57 14.01 2.84
CA THR A 94 38.04 13.82 2.80
C THR A 94 38.71 14.47 4.01
N LEU A 95 38.14 15.56 4.54
CA LEU A 95 38.59 16.16 5.80
C LEU A 95 38.33 15.21 6.98
N PHE A 96 37.13 14.64 7.10
CA PHE A 96 36.81 13.64 8.13
C PHE A 96 37.69 12.38 8.06
N GLN A 97 38.08 11.95 6.85
CA GLN A 97 39.06 10.87 6.65
C GLN A 97 40.45 11.29 7.14
N SER A 98 40.94 12.49 6.78
CA SER A 98 42.25 13.00 7.22
C SER A 98 42.37 13.18 8.73
N VAL A 99 41.25 13.42 9.41
CA VAL A 99 41.14 13.53 10.88
C VAL A 99 41.13 12.15 11.58
N GLY A 100 41.13 11.05 10.83
CA GLY A 100 41.33 9.70 11.36
C GLY A 100 42.76 9.14 11.28
N ALA A 101 43.70 9.87 10.65
CA ALA A 101 45.10 9.43 10.51
C ALA A 101 45.96 9.97 11.67
N SER A 102 46.98 9.21 12.09
CA SER A 102 47.73 9.37 13.36
C SER A 102 48.45 10.70 13.63
N ASN A 103 48.35 11.69 12.73
CA ASN A 103 48.87 13.05 12.88
C ASN A 103 47.76 14.11 13.11
N SER A 104 46.50 13.70 13.28
CA SER A 104 45.36 14.59 13.47
C SER A 104 45.34 15.23 14.87
N ASN A 105 45.63 16.53 14.95
CA ASN A 105 45.55 17.30 16.21
C ASN A 105 44.11 17.65 16.62
N ILE A 106 43.29 16.63 16.85
CA ILE A 106 42.03 16.70 17.62
C ILE A 106 42.12 15.72 18.79
N ARG A 107 41.67 16.15 19.97
CA ARG A 107 41.52 15.32 21.16
C ARG A 107 40.05 15.31 21.56
N GLU A 108 39.42 14.17 21.40
CA GLU A 108 38.03 13.92 21.81
C GLU A 108 37.96 13.83 23.34
N LYS A 109 36.95 14.46 23.94
CA LYS A 109 36.67 14.40 25.39
C LYS A 109 35.62 13.34 25.72
N GLN A 110 34.73 13.07 24.78
CA GLN A 110 33.77 11.96 24.80
C GLN A 110 34.15 10.93 23.73
N LYS A 111 33.94 9.65 24.03
CA LYS A 111 34.25 8.53 23.14
C LYS A 111 33.37 8.58 21.91
N GLY A 112 33.96 8.89 20.75
CA GLY A 112 33.33 8.76 19.45
C GLY A 112 32.78 10.05 18.83
N SER A 113 32.99 11.24 19.40
CA SER A 113 32.60 12.52 18.79
C SER A 113 32.96 12.65 17.29
N ILE A 114 34.14 12.18 16.88
CA ILE A 114 34.60 12.20 15.48
C ILE A 114 33.97 11.07 14.65
N GLN A 115 33.60 9.96 15.28
CA GLN A 115 32.92 8.84 14.62
C GLN A 115 31.45 9.17 14.36
N ASP A 116 30.77 9.77 15.34
CA ASP A 116 29.40 10.28 15.22
C ASP A 116 29.32 11.26 14.05
N CYS A 117 30.23 12.23 13.99
CA CYS A 117 30.34 13.15 12.86
C CYS A 117 30.54 12.44 11.50
N LYS A 118 31.32 11.36 11.41
CA LYS A 118 31.52 10.61 10.16
C LYS A 118 30.23 9.91 9.71
N GLU A 119 29.52 9.27 10.64
CA GLU A 119 28.30 8.51 10.35
C GLU A 119 27.12 9.43 10.04
N LEU A 120 26.93 10.49 10.83
CA LEU A 120 25.96 11.54 10.60
C LEU A 120 26.21 12.25 9.26
N HIS A 121 27.47 12.49 8.89
CA HIS A 121 27.82 13.07 7.59
C HIS A 121 27.60 12.09 6.42
N GLN A 122 27.84 10.80 6.60
CA GLN A 122 27.52 9.79 5.60
C GLN A 122 26.00 9.62 5.42
N SER A 123 25.23 9.69 6.51
CA SER A 123 23.76 9.75 6.49
C SER A 123 23.26 11.00 5.73
N THR A 124 23.87 12.17 5.97
CA THR A 124 23.63 13.39 5.19
C THR A 124 23.90 13.19 3.70
N LEU A 125 25.02 12.57 3.31
CA LEU A 125 25.34 12.33 1.89
C LEU A 125 24.32 11.42 1.20
N THR A 126 23.79 10.42 1.89
CA THR A 126 22.69 9.58 1.41
C THR A 126 21.39 10.39 1.29
N SER A 127 21.07 11.21 2.30
CA SER A 127 19.89 12.08 2.33
C SER A 127 19.90 13.10 1.19
N LEU A 128 21.02 13.78 0.95
CA LEU A 128 21.20 14.73 -0.15
C LEU A 128 21.01 14.08 -1.53
N LYS A 129 21.53 12.87 -1.73
CA LYS A 129 21.34 12.10 -2.97
C LYS A 129 19.87 11.69 -3.16
N ARG A 130 19.17 11.29 -2.10
CA ARG A 130 17.72 11.03 -2.12
C ARG A 130 16.93 12.30 -2.49
N SER A 131 17.25 13.45 -1.88
CA SER A 131 16.60 14.74 -2.22
C SER A 131 16.84 15.16 -3.66
N LEU A 132 18.07 15.02 -4.19
CA LEU A 132 18.35 15.31 -5.61
C LEU A 132 17.55 14.40 -6.55
N SER A 133 17.41 13.12 -6.20
CA SER A 133 16.60 12.19 -6.99
C SER A 133 15.10 12.47 -6.90
N GLY A 134 14.59 12.91 -5.73
CA GLY A 134 13.21 13.33 -5.54
C GLY A 134 12.86 14.59 -6.33
N VAL A 135 13.69 15.63 -6.25
CA VAL A 135 13.48 16.90 -6.96
C VAL A 135 13.61 16.77 -8.49
N ARG A 136 14.39 15.81 -9.00
CA ARG A 136 14.40 15.50 -10.44
C ARG A 136 13.05 15.01 -10.95
N ASN A 137 12.27 14.36 -10.09
CA ASN A 137 10.94 13.85 -10.38
C ASN A 137 9.85 14.82 -9.86
N SER A 138 10.04 16.11 -10.12
CA SER A 138 9.33 17.25 -9.51
C SER A 138 7.81 17.32 -9.74
N GLN A 139 7.23 16.48 -10.59
CA GLN A 139 5.76 16.40 -10.76
C GLN A 139 5.04 15.66 -9.62
N ASN A 140 5.77 15.14 -8.62
CA ASN A 140 5.19 14.44 -7.47
C ASN A 140 5.42 15.23 -6.17
N SER A 141 4.34 15.78 -5.59
CA SER A 141 4.37 16.57 -4.35
C SER A 141 4.92 15.78 -3.15
N ARG A 142 4.61 14.48 -3.03
CA ARG A 142 5.18 13.60 -1.98
C ARG A 142 6.70 13.51 -2.10
N LYS A 143 7.28 13.56 -3.31
CA LYS A 143 8.75 13.55 -3.49
C LYS A 143 9.43 14.86 -3.10
N LEU A 144 8.72 15.99 -3.12
CA LEU A 144 9.20 17.24 -2.54
C LEU A 144 9.10 17.22 -1.01
N ARG A 145 8.03 16.66 -0.43
CA ARG A 145 7.92 16.39 1.02
C ARG A 145 9.04 15.47 1.53
N ASP A 146 9.26 14.33 0.88
CA ASP A 146 10.37 13.41 1.18
C ASP A 146 11.73 14.14 1.14
N ALA A 147 11.97 14.95 0.10
CA ALA A 147 13.20 15.73 -0.03
C ALA A 147 13.39 16.75 1.11
N ARG A 148 12.30 17.34 1.62
CA ARG A 148 12.31 18.25 2.79
C ARG A 148 12.66 17.49 4.08
N THR A 149 12.06 16.33 4.31
CA THR A 149 12.37 15.45 5.46
C THR A 149 13.85 15.06 5.47
N PHE A 150 14.39 14.63 4.33
CA PHE A 150 15.80 14.24 4.21
C PHE A 150 16.77 15.42 4.42
N LEU A 151 16.42 16.63 3.95
CA LEU A 151 17.24 17.83 4.18
C LEU A 151 17.17 18.33 5.63
N SER A 152 16.00 18.20 6.28
CA SER A 152 15.84 18.51 7.71
C SER A 152 16.68 17.55 8.56
N ALA A 153 16.63 16.25 8.28
CA ALA A 153 17.49 15.26 8.91
C ALA A 153 18.99 15.55 8.71
N ALA A 154 19.40 16.06 7.55
CA ALA A 154 20.78 16.51 7.32
C ALA A 154 21.18 17.72 8.18
N LEU A 155 20.29 18.69 8.43
CA LEU A 155 20.56 19.80 9.35
C LEU A 155 20.60 19.33 10.82
N THR A 156 19.80 18.34 11.20
CA THR A 156 19.95 17.65 12.50
C THR A 156 21.32 16.98 12.63
N ASN A 157 21.72 16.16 11.64
CA ASN A 157 23.02 15.48 11.60
C ASN A 157 24.20 16.46 11.78
N LYS A 158 24.10 17.67 11.20
CA LYS A 158 25.04 18.78 11.42
C LYS A 158 25.06 19.24 12.87
N ASN A 159 23.90 19.46 13.50
CA ASN A 159 23.82 19.92 14.89
C ASN A 159 24.42 18.92 15.87
N THR A 160 24.03 17.65 15.81
CA THR A 160 24.54 16.59 16.70
C THR A 160 26.05 16.36 16.52
N CYS A 161 26.57 16.47 15.29
CA CYS A 161 28.01 16.46 15.04
C CYS A 161 28.72 17.68 15.67
N LEU A 162 28.17 18.90 15.54
CA LEU A 162 28.76 20.10 16.13
C LEU A 162 28.75 20.08 17.67
N GLU A 163 27.71 19.52 18.28
CA GLU A 163 27.61 19.29 19.72
C GLU A 163 28.67 18.28 20.20
N GLY A 164 28.82 17.14 19.50
CA GLY A 164 29.88 16.17 19.77
C GLY A 164 31.28 16.77 19.64
N LEU A 165 31.49 17.64 18.65
CA LEU A 165 32.73 18.39 18.44
C LEU A 165 32.99 19.49 19.47
N ASP A 166 31.96 20.03 20.14
CA ASP A 166 32.20 21.11 21.09
C ASP A 166 32.94 20.64 22.34
N SER A 167 32.64 19.42 22.82
CA SER A 167 33.41 18.80 23.90
C SER A 167 34.88 18.56 23.56
N ALA A 168 35.23 18.48 22.27
CA ALA A 168 36.58 18.19 21.78
C ALA A 168 37.52 19.41 21.81
N SER A 169 38.81 19.17 21.60
CA SER A 169 39.88 20.18 21.63
C SER A 169 40.97 19.91 20.59
N GLY A 170 41.92 20.85 20.41
CA GLY A 170 43.05 20.70 19.49
C GLY A 170 42.98 21.61 18.25
N THR A 171 44.12 21.81 17.59
CA THR A 171 44.31 22.83 16.54
C THR A 171 43.46 22.60 15.30
N MET A 172 43.02 21.37 15.04
CA MET A 172 42.14 21.04 13.92
C MET A 172 40.64 21.23 14.22
N LYS A 173 40.21 21.44 15.48
CA LYS A 173 38.79 21.65 15.85
C LYS A 173 38.18 22.80 15.05
N GLN A 174 38.77 23.99 15.09
CA GLN A 174 38.18 25.17 14.45
C GLN A 174 38.11 25.02 12.92
N LYS A 175 39.11 24.38 12.29
CA LYS A 175 39.10 24.09 10.86
C LYS A 175 37.95 23.14 10.51
N LEU A 176 37.78 22.06 11.28
CA LEU A 176 36.71 21.08 11.08
C LEU A 176 35.32 21.70 11.28
N VAL A 177 35.11 22.41 12.39
CA VAL A 177 33.87 23.14 12.70
C VAL A 177 33.53 24.15 11.61
N ASN A 178 34.48 24.97 11.17
CA ASN A 178 34.26 25.93 10.07
C ASN A 178 33.92 25.24 8.75
N SER A 179 34.57 24.10 8.43
CA SER A 179 34.26 23.32 7.23
C SER A 179 32.88 22.66 7.29
N VAL A 180 32.46 22.11 8.44
CA VAL A 180 31.09 21.61 8.67
C VAL A 180 30.09 22.75 8.47
N ILE A 181 30.23 23.85 9.22
CA ILE A 181 29.30 25.00 9.13
C ILE A 181 29.18 25.51 7.69
N ASN A 182 30.29 25.72 6.99
CA ASN A 182 30.25 26.24 5.62
C ASN A 182 29.63 25.24 4.62
N THR A 183 29.90 23.94 4.75
CA THR A 183 29.28 22.90 3.91
C THR A 183 27.76 22.89 4.07
N TYR A 184 27.26 22.90 5.30
CA TYR A 184 25.82 22.81 5.57
C TYR A 184 25.03 24.09 5.28
N LYS A 185 25.68 25.24 5.00
CA LYS A 185 25.00 26.41 4.42
C LYS A 185 24.36 26.10 3.06
N HIS A 186 25.01 25.28 2.23
CA HIS A 186 24.45 24.85 0.94
C HIS A 186 23.24 23.89 1.14
N VAL A 187 23.26 23.08 2.20
CA VAL A 187 22.13 22.21 2.59
C VAL A 187 20.94 23.05 3.06
N SER A 188 21.18 24.04 3.94
CA SER A 188 20.14 24.96 4.42
C SER A 188 19.53 25.80 3.28
N ASN A 189 20.36 26.36 2.38
CA ASN A 189 19.87 27.05 1.18
C ASN A 189 19.12 26.11 0.21
N SER A 190 19.42 24.80 0.20
CA SER A 190 18.63 23.84 -0.58
C SER A 190 17.28 23.54 0.08
N LEU A 191 17.22 23.51 1.41
CA LEU A 191 15.99 23.33 2.17
C LEU A 191 15.04 24.52 1.99
N SER A 192 15.54 25.76 2.13
CA SER A 192 14.73 26.98 1.97
C SER A 192 14.27 27.26 0.52
N MET A 193 14.78 26.50 -0.46
CA MET A 193 14.33 26.54 -1.86
C MET A 193 13.19 25.55 -2.15
N LEU A 194 12.86 24.66 -1.21
CA LEU A 194 11.60 23.91 -1.23
C LEU A 194 10.52 24.82 -0.63
N SER A 195 9.51 25.17 -1.43
CA SER A 195 8.38 25.98 -0.96
C SER A 195 7.72 25.37 0.27
N ASN A 196 7.42 26.20 1.28
CA ASN A 196 6.42 25.81 2.28
C ASN A 196 5.09 25.50 1.56
N PRO A 197 4.41 24.40 1.87
CA PRO A 197 3.01 24.24 1.51
C PRO A 197 2.19 25.25 2.32
N GLY A 198 1.86 26.38 1.70
CA GLY A 198 0.83 27.28 2.21
C GLY A 198 -0.54 26.65 1.97
N SER A 199 -1.50 26.93 2.86
CA SER A 199 -2.87 26.44 2.79
C SER A 199 -3.64 27.05 1.61
N ASP A 200 -3.88 26.27 0.56
CA ASP A 200 -5.01 26.44 -0.36
C ASP A 200 -5.25 25.15 -1.17
N ASP A 201 -6.47 25.01 -1.68
CA ASP A 201 -7.07 23.90 -2.45
C ASP A 201 -7.26 22.52 -1.74
N ASN A 202 -8.51 22.04 -1.81
CA ASN A 202 -8.96 20.76 -1.25
C ASN A 202 -8.72 19.60 -2.24
N ASP A 203 -7.83 18.65 -1.89
CA ASP A 203 -7.71 17.35 -2.59
C ASP A 203 -7.67 16.18 -1.58
N GLY A 204 -8.80 15.97 -0.89
CA GLY A 204 -8.97 14.95 0.15
C GLY A 204 -9.11 13.53 -0.40
N GLY A 205 -8.00 12.93 -0.86
CA GLY A 205 -7.97 11.65 -1.58
C GLY A 205 -7.14 10.53 -0.93
N PHE A 206 -7.11 10.40 0.40
CA PHE A 206 -6.17 9.50 1.08
C PHE A 206 -6.56 8.01 1.07
N MET A 207 -5.58 7.17 0.69
CA MET A 207 -5.68 5.71 0.62
C MET A 207 -5.45 5.08 1.99
N LYS A 208 -6.52 4.77 2.74
CA LYS A 208 -6.39 3.91 3.91
C LYS A 208 -6.10 2.46 3.54
N LYS A 209 -4.93 2.00 3.93
CA LYS A 209 -4.59 0.59 4.08
C LYS A 209 -4.63 0.29 5.58
N SER A 210 -5.56 -0.54 6.03
CA SER A 210 -5.56 -1.06 7.40
C SER A 210 -4.85 -2.41 7.44
N LEU A 211 -4.25 -2.75 8.59
CA LEU A 211 -3.62 -4.04 8.86
C LEU A 211 -4.04 -4.54 10.23
N GLU A 212 -5.10 -5.33 10.24
CA GLU A 212 -5.52 -6.20 11.34
C GLU A 212 -6.18 -7.46 10.75
N ASP A 213 -6.10 -8.63 11.39
CA ASP A 213 -5.00 -9.16 12.19
C ASP A 213 -5.10 -10.71 12.15
N GLY A 214 -4.08 -11.44 12.63
CA GLY A 214 -4.19 -12.87 12.92
C GLY A 214 -3.86 -13.84 11.78
N GLU A 215 -2.68 -13.72 11.16
CA GLU A 215 -1.99 -14.90 10.60
C GLU A 215 -0.91 -15.37 11.60
N GLN A 216 -1.00 -16.63 12.03
CA GLN A 216 -0.07 -17.24 12.99
C GLN A 216 1.25 -17.58 12.28
N TYR A 217 2.35 -16.97 12.72
CA TYR A 217 3.65 -17.02 12.04
C TYR A 217 4.24 -18.43 11.96
N ASP A 218 4.89 -18.74 10.83
CA ASP A 218 5.75 -19.92 10.70
C ASP A 218 7.05 -19.71 11.51
N PRO A 219 7.38 -20.59 12.49
CA PRO A 219 8.60 -20.49 13.27
C PRO A 219 9.91 -20.59 12.46
N ASN A 220 9.88 -21.01 11.18
CA ASN A 220 11.07 -21.29 10.38
C ASN A 220 11.57 -20.11 9.52
N GLU A 221 10.73 -19.13 9.18
CA GLU A 221 11.18 -17.88 8.51
C GLU A 221 11.63 -16.80 9.52
N VAL A 222 11.50 -17.04 10.83
CA VAL A 222 11.81 -16.09 11.90
C VAL A 222 13.20 -16.34 12.50
N ILE A 223 14.00 -15.28 12.67
CA ILE A 223 15.25 -15.38 13.44
C ILE A 223 14.91 -15.33 14.93
N VAL A 224 15.01 -16.46 15.63
CA VAL A 224 14.75 -16.55 17.06
C VAL A 224 16.01 -16.21 17.86
N VAL A 225 15.91 -15.26 18.77
CA VAL A 225 16.92 -14.94 19.78
C VAL A 225 16.42 -15.44 21.13
N ALA A 226 17.22 -16.25 21.83
CA ALA A 226 16.87 -16.75 23.14
C ALA A 226 18.11 -16.97 24.03
N LYS A 227 18.15 -16.30 25.19
CA LYS A 227 19.27 -16.35 26.15
C LYS A 227 19.51 -17.74 26.77
N ASP A 228 18.51 -18.62 26.71
CA ASP A 228 18.56 -20.01 27.18
C ASP A 228 19.21 -20.99 26.18
N GLY A 229 19.51 -20.54 24.95
CA GLY A 229 20.06 -21.38 23.88
C GLY A 229 19.02 -22.14 23.05
N THR A 230 17.73 -21.86 23.19
CA THR A 230 16.65 -22.47 22.40
C THR A 230 16.30 -21.71 21.11
N GLY A 231 17.06 -20.66 20.77
CA GLY A 231 16.94 -19.87 19.55
C GLY A 231 18.12 -20.10 18.58
N ASN A 232 18.07 -19.42 17.43
CA ASN A 232 19.18 -19.41 16.46
C ASN A 232 20.40 -18.64 16.99
N PHE A 233 20.16 -17.61 17.83
CA PHE A 233 21.19 -16.78 18.46
C PHE A 233 20.89 -16.56 19.95
N SER A 234 21.93 -16.30 20.73
CA SER A 234 21.83 -15.94 22.15
C SER A 234 21.86 -14.43 22.42
N THR A 235 22.19 -13.61 21.40
CA THR A 235 22.19 -12.13 21.44
C THR A 235 21.37 -11.55 20.30
N VAL A 236 20.82 -10.36 20.49
CA VAL A 236 20.11 -9.60 19.45
C VAL A 236 21.11 -9.06 18.43
N SER A 237 22.30 -8.66 18.87
CA SER A 237 23.38 -8.17 18.01
C SER A 237 23.82 -9.19 16.96
N ASP A 238 23.92 -10.48 17.31
CA ASP A 238 24.31 -11.53 16.35
C ASP A 238 23.21 -11.77 15.29
N ALA A 239 21.94 -11.75 15.69
CA ALA A 239 20.80 -11.81 14.77
C ALA A 239 20.78 -10.61 13.80
N ILE A 240 21.08 -9.40 14.28
CA ILE A 240 21.21 -8.20 13.45
C ILE A 240 22.41 -8.29 12.50
N ASN A 241 23.55 -8.81 12.97
CA ASN A 241 24.72 -9.03 12.14
C ASN A 241 24.43 -10.03 11.00
N PHE A 242 23.70 -11.11 11.30
CA PHE A 242 23.26 -12.14 10.35
C PHE A 242 22.22 -11.65 9.33
N ALA A 243 21.29 -10.79 9.73
CA ALA A 243 20.21 -10.28 8.87
C ALA A 243 20.72 -9.69 7.53
N PRO A 244 19.99 -9.83 6.40
CA PRO A 244 20.47 -9.40 5.09
C PRO A 244 20.69 -7.88 4.97
N ASN A 245 21.83 -7.48 4.39
CA ASN A 245 22.11 -6.07 4.11
C ASN A 245 21.27 -5.56 2.92
N ASN A 246 20.70 -4.36 3.05
CA ASN A 246 19.88 -3.66 2.06
C ASN A 246 18.62 -4.42 1.62
N SER A 247 18.03 -5.21 2.52
CA SER A 247 16.82 -5.99 2.23
C SER A 247 15.60 -5.10 1.90
N TYR A 248 14.86 -5.47 0.86
CA TYR A 248 13.55 -4.90 0.53
C TYR A 248 12.38 -5.67 1.16
N VAL A 249 12.66 -6.77 1.88
CA VAL A 249 11.72 -7.59 2.64
C VAL A 249 12.00 -7.44 4.14
N ARG A 250 10.95 -7.49 4.96
CA ARG A 250 11.10 -7.41 6.41
C ARG A 250 11.82 -8.64 6.95
N THR A 251 12.86 -8.41 7.76
CA THR A 251 13.53 -9.48 8.51
C THR A 251 12.98 -9.46 9.93
N VAL A 252 12.24 -10.50 10.32
CA VAL A 252 11.66 -10.60 11.68
C VAL A 252 12.65 -11.30 12.60
N ILE A 253 12.98 -10.63 13.69
CA ILE A 253 13.78 -11.16 14.79
C ILE A 253 12.88 -11.21 16.02
N TYR A 254 12.56 -12.42 16.45
CA TYR A 254 11.74 -12.70 17.63
C TYR A 254 12.66 -12.95 18.82
N VAL A 255 12.56 -12.11 19.84
CA VAL A 255 13.43 -12.09 21.01
C VAL A 255 12.63 -12.60 22.21
N LYS A 256 12.89 -13.86 22.61
CA LYS A 256 12.17 -14.48 23.72
C LYS A 256 12.37 -13.75 25.04
N GLU A 257 11.49 -13.99 26.00
CA GLU A 257 11.60 -13.51 27.38
C GLU A 257 13.04 -13.60 27.93
N GLY A 258 13.45 -12.59 28.69
CA GLY A 258 14.78 -12.46 29.24
C GLY A 258 15.36 -11.06 29.15
N VAL A 259 16.43 -10.84 29.93
CA VAL A 259 17.18 -9.58 29.97
C VAL A 259 18.47 -9.72 29.14
N TYR A 260 18.59 -8.96 28.07
CA TYR A 260 19.70 -8.96 27.11
C TYR A 260 20.60 -7.75 27.40
N GLU A 261 21.74 -8.01 28.04
CA GLU A 261 22.72 -6.99 28.46
C GLU A 261 23.67 -6.63 27.31
N GLU A 262 23.17 -5.84 26.35
CA GLU A 262 23.89 -5.49 25.13
C GLU A 262 23.50 -4.11 24.57
N ASN A 263 24.45 -3.46 23.88
CA ASN A 263 24.18 -2.24 23.12
C ASN A 263 24.03 -2.59 21.63
N VAL A 264 22.79 -2.67 21.16
CA VAL A 264 22.43 -3.07 19.80
C VAL A 264 22.45 -1.88 18.86
N GLU A 265 23.04 -2.04 17.68
CA GLU A 265 23.02 -1.04 16.61
C GLU A 265 22.42 -1.63 15.33
N ILE A 266 21.39 -0.98 14.79
CA ILE A 266 20.75 -1.29 13.51
C ILE A 266 21.32 -0.30 12.47
N PRO A 267 22.44 -0.59 11.79
CA PRO A 267 23.06 0.35 10.86
C PRO A 267 22.17 0.60 9.64
N SER A 268 22.40 1.70 8.92
CA SER A 268 21.58 2.11 7.77
C SER A 268 21.61 1.16 6.57
N CYS A 269 22.53 0.19 6.56
CA CYS A 269 22.54 -0.93 5.63
C CYS A 269 21.66 -2.12 6.06
N LYS A 270 20.93 -2.05 7.19
CA LYS A 270 19.94 -3.04 7.67
C LYS A 270 18.53 -2.41 7.71
N PRO A 271 17.93 -2.02 6.58
CA PRO A 271 16.55 -1.54 6.54
C PRO A 271 15.56 -2.68 6.81
N ASN A 272 14.31 -2.33 7.13
CA ASN A 272 13.16 -3.25 7.29
C ASN A 272 13.34 -4.35 8.37
N ILE A 273 14.19 -4.15 9.38
CA ILE A 273 14.24 -5.05 10.54
C ILE A 273 12.97 -4.88 11.38
N VAL A 274 12.42 -6.00 11.87
CA VAL A 274 11.32 -6.03 12.85
C VAL A 274 11.80 -6.75 14.10
N LEU A 275 11.74 -6.10 15.26
CA LEU A 275 11.91 -6.77 16.56
C LEU A 275 10.53 -7.09 17.16
N VAL A 276 10.36 -8.32 17.64
CA VAL A 276 9.16 -8.78 18.36
C VAL A 276 9.60 -9.43 19.66
N GLY A 277 9.10 -8.97 20.80
CA GLY A 277 9.30 -9.65 22.09
C GLY A 277 8.13 -10.55 22.49
N ASP A 278 8.25 -11.24 23.62
CA ASP A 278 7.14 -11.98 24.25
C ASP A 278 6.20 -11.07 25.07
N GLY A 279 6.67 -9.85 25.40
CA GLY A 279 6.00 -8.85 26.20
C GLY A 279 7.01 -7.81 26.68
N SER A 280 6.63 -6.54 26.75
CA SER A 280 7.55 -5.46 27.18
C SER A 280 7.83 -5.46 28.69
N ASP A 281 7.17 -6.33 29.44
CA ASP A 281 7.44 -6.65 30.84
C ASP A 281 8.40 -7.84 31.04
N VAL A 282 8.64 -8.66 29.99
CA VAL A 282 9.45 -9.89 30.06
C VAL A 282 10.66 -9.92 29.12
N THR A 283 10.58 -9.32 27.92
CA THR A 283 11.72 -9.19 26.99
C THR A 283 12.33 -7.79 27.12
N VAL A 284 13.55 -7.70 27.65
CA VAL A 284 14.23 -6.41 27.92
C VAL A 284 15.62 -6.40 27.30
N ILE A 285 15.93 -5.42 26.43
CA ILE A 285 17.31 -5.10 26.05
C ILE A 285 17.80 -3.96 26.96
N THR A 286 18.86 -4.19 27.74
CA THR A 286 19.39 -3.23 28.72
C THR A 286 20.87 -2.93 28.49
N GLY A 287 21.26 -1.69 28.80
CA GLY A 287 22.63 -1.21 28.70
C GLY A 287 22.85 -0.02 29.64
N SER A 288 24.10 0.39 29.85
CA SER A 288 24.44 1.41 30.86
C SER A 288 25.47 2.45 30.39
N ARG A 289 25.57 2.66 29.07
CA ARG A 289 26.44 3.72 28.52
C ARG A 289 25.85 5.09 28.86
N SER A 290 26.72 6.03 29.20
CA SER A 290 26.31 7.37 29.64
C SER A 290 27.35 8.45 29.29
N ALA A 291 26.92 9.71 29.30
CA ALA A 291 27.82 10.85 29.24
C ALA A 291 28.71 10.96 30.49
N GLY A 292 28.22 10.54 31.66
CA GLY A 292 29.01 10.44 32.89
C GLY A 292 30.21 9.50 32.77
N ASP A 293 30.07 8.40 32.03
CA ASP A 293 31.14 7.43 31.72
C ASP A 293 31.93 7.78 30.44
N GLY A 294 31.78 9.03 29.98
CA GLY A 294 32.54 9.62 28.89
C GLY A 294 32.14 9.17 27.50
N TRP A 295 30.93 8.68 27.27
CA TRP A 295 30.36 8.54 25.92
C TRP A 295 29.75 9.86 25.42
N THR A 296 29.47 9.98 24.12
CA THR A 296 28.54 10.99 23.61
C THR A 296 27.10 10.57 23.92
N THR A 297 26.16 11.51 24.03
CA THR A 297 24.73 11.18 24.15
C THR A 297 24.28 10.28 23.00
N PHE A 298 24.74 10.56 21.78
CA PHE A 298 24.44 9.76 20.58
C PHE A 298 24.90 8.29 20.69
N ARG A 299 26.05 8.01 21.33
CA ARG A 299 26.56 6.64 21.58
C ARG A 299 26.21 6.04 22.94
N SER A 300 25.44 6.75 23.76
CA SER A 300 24.91 6.23 25.02
C SER A 300 23.73 5.26 24.84
N ALA A 301 23.12 5.23 23.65
CA ALA A 301 21.96 4.40 23.32
C ALA A 301 22.15 2.90 23.61
N THR A 302 21.19 2.28 24.29
CA THR A 302 21.06 0.82 24.40
C THR A 302 20.65 0.21 23.05
N LEU A 303 19.58 0.72 22.43
CA LEU A 303 19.22 0.41 21.04
C LEU A 303 19.40 1.66 20.15
N ALA A 304 20.19 1.53 19.08
CA ALA A 304 20.45 2.58 18.11
C ALA A 304 19.93 2.21 16.72
N VAL A 305 18.86 2.87 16.25
CA VAL A 305 18.19 2.57 14.98
C VAL A 305 18.57 3.58 13.89
N SER A 306 19.24 3.09 12.84
CA SER A 306 19.62 3.87 11.64
C SER A 306 19.13 3.25 10.33
N GLY A 307 18.50 2.07 10.35
CA GLY A 307 17.87 1.45 9.18
C GLY A 307 16.42 1.90 8.98
N ASP A 308 16.11 2.44 7.80
CA ASP A 308 14.74 2.86 7.42
C ASP A 308 13.75 1.68 7.48
N GLY A 309 12.49 1.97 7.81
CA GLY A 309 11.42 0.97 7.88
C GLY A 309 11.52 0.01 9.08
N PHE A 310 12.36 0.32 10.08
CA PHE A 310 12.47 -0.45 11.33
C PHE A 310 11.15 -0.43 12.12
N LEU A 311 10.78 -1.59 12.64
CA LEU A 311 9.63 -1.77 13.54
C LEU A 311 10.04 -2.48 14.83
N ALA A 312 9.39 -2.14 15.95
CA ALA A 312 9.46 -2.95 17.16
C ALA A 312 8.08 -3.09 17.82
N ARG A 313 7.80 -4.26 18.40
CA ARG A 313 6.61 -4.48 19.24
C ARG A 313 6.86 -5.44 20.41
N ASP A 314 6.06 -5.27 21.46
CA ASP A 314 5.99 -6.16 22.63
C ASP A 314 7.37 -6.39 23.31
N ILE A 315 8.21 -5.35 23.39
CA ILE A 315 9.61 -5.42 23.87
C ILE A 315 10.01 -4.16 24.63
N ALA A 316 10.93 -4.28 25.59
CA ALA A 316 11.49 -3.14 26.33
C ALA A 316 12.93 -2.79 25.94
N PHE A 317 13.24 -1.49 26.03
CA PHE A 317 14.58 -0.92 25.87
C PHE A 317 14.92 -0.09 27.11
N GLU A 318 15.97 -0.45 27.84
CA GLU A 318 16.38 0.20 29.08
C GLU A 318 17.79 0.81 28.98
N ASN A 319 17.97 2.00 29.56
CA ASN A 319 19.29 2.44 30.02
C ASN A 319 19.35 2.49 31.56
N SER A 320 20.07 1.52 32.13
CA SER A 320 20.18 1.27 33.57
C SER A 320 21.29 2.08 34.25
N ALA A 321 21.90 3.05 33.56
CA ALA A 321 23.02 3.85 34.09
C ALA A 321 22.68 4.70 35.35
N GLY A 322 21.42 5.10 35.54
CA GLY A 322 20.99 5.91 36.68
C GLY A 322 21.13 7.44 36.48
N PRO A 323 20.37 8.26 37.24
CA PRO A 323 20.29 9.71 37.02
C PRO A 323 21.59 10.47 37.37
N GLU A 324 22.46 9.91 38.20
CA GLU A 324 23.78 10.48 38.52
C GLU A 324 24.74 10.46 37.33
N LYS A 325 24.48 9.59 36.33
CA LYS A 325 25.27 9.47 35.10
C LYS A 325 24.89 10.48 34.01
N ARG A 326 23.90 11.34 34.27
CA ARG A 326 23.38 12.36 33.34
C ARG A 326 22.79 11.72 32.07
N GLN A 327 23.11 12.24 30.89
CA GLN A 327 22.59 11.76 29.61
C GLN A 327 22.89 10.26 29.40
N ALA A 328 21.83 9.45 29.31
CA ALA A 328 21.92 8.00 29.17
C ALA A 328 20.72 7.46 28.38
N VAL A 329 20.87 7.40 27.06
CA VAL A 329 19.79 7.06 26.11
C VAL A 329 19.45 5.57 26.16
N ALA A 330 18.17 5.24 26.22
CA ALA A 330 17.67 3.86 26.08
C ALA A 330 17.46 3.54 24.59
N LEU A 331 16.69 4.37 23.88
CA LEU A 331 16.40 4.21 22.46
C LEU A 331 16.79 5.48 21.69
N ARG A 332 17.60 5.33 20.63
CA ARG A 332 17.84 6.36 19.62
C ARG A 332 17.29 5.91 18.26
N VAL A 333 16.59 6.81 17.57
CA VAL A 333 16.09 6.56 16.21
C VAL A 333 16.43 7.73 15.28
N ASN A 334 17.19 7.44 14.22
CA ASN A 334 17.56 8.38 13.16
C ASN A 334 17.34 7.74 11.77
N ALA A 335 16.16 7.14 11.59
CA ALA A 335 15.75 6.40 10.41
C ALA A 335 14.31 6.76 10.04
N ASP A 336 13.99 6.76 8.74
CA ASP A 336 12.69 7.18 8.22
C ASP A 336 11.66 6.03 8.22
N LEU A 337 10.39 6.39 8.39
CA LEU A 337 9.25 5.48 8.40
C LEU A 337 9.36 4.38 9.48
N THR A 338 9.77 4.76 10.69
CA THR A 338 9.98 3.84 11.82
C THR A 338 8.84 3.89 12.82
N ALA A 339 8.41 2.73 13.34
CA ALA A 339 7.29 2.68 14.28
C ALA A 339 7.50 1.69 15.45
N PHE A 340 6.87 2.00 16.58
CA PHE A 340 6.96 1.25 17.84
C PHE A 340 5.56 1.03 18.41
N TYR A 341 5.24 -0.20 18.83
CA TYR A 341 3.91 -0.55 19.31
C TYR A 341 3.95 -1.44 20.56
N ARG A 342 3.36 -0.97 21.67
CA ARG A 342 3.43 -1.65 22.99
C ARG A 342 4.87 -1.95 23.42
N CYS A 343 5.76 -0.98 23.21
CA CYS A 343 7.14 -1.04 23.69
C CYS A 343 7.29 -0.23 24.98
N SER A 344 8.16 -0.67 25.89
CA SER A 344 8.44 0.05 27.14
C SER A 344 9.87 0.61 27.12
N ILE A 345 10.02 1.92 27.33
CA ILE A 345 11.27 2.63 27.14
C ILE A 345 11.69 3.26 28.48
N TYR A 346 12.72 2.69 29.10
CA TYR A 346 13.09 2.96 30.48
C TYR A 346 14.42 3.71 30.59
N GLY A 347 14.43 4.83 31.31
CA GLY A 347 15.65 5.51 31.68
C GLY A 347 15.44 6.58 32.75
N TYR A 348 16.28 7.62 32.67
CA TYR A 348 16.23 8.82 33.48
C TYR A 348 16.38 10.06 32.59
N GLN A 349 17.57 10.63 32.50
CA GLN A 349 17.85 11.77 31.63
C GLN A 349 18.14 11.31 30.19
N ASP A 350 17.61 12.03 29.20
CA ASP A 350 17.82 11.79 27.75
C ASP A 350 17.33 10.38 27.31
N THR A 351 16.25 9.85 27.88
CA THR A 351 15.83 8.45 27.68
C THR A 351 15.52 8.06 26.22
N LEU A 352 14.66 8.84 25.53
CA LEU A 352 14.22 8.56 24.16
C LEU A 352 14.70 9.66 23.21
N TYR A 353 15.70 9.32 22.37
CA TYR A 353 16.26 10.22 21.36
C TYR A 353 15.54 10.04 20.02
N VAL A 354 14.44 10.77 19.84
CA VAL A 354 13.71 10.98 18.56
C VAL A 354 14.53 11.89 17.64
N HIS A 355 15.69 11.40 17.20
CA HIS A 355 16.74 12.21 16.59
C HIS A 355 16.30 12.86 15.27
N SER A 356 15.90 12.10 14.25
CA SER A 356 15.55 12.64 12.92
C SER A 356 14.61 11.73 12.10
N PHE A 357 14.12 12.25 10.97
CA PHE A 357 13.15 11.63 10.04
C PHE A 357 11.74 11.41 10.64
N ARG A 358 10.84 10.69 9.94
CA ARG A 358 9.46 10.41 10.38
C ARG A 358 9.40 9.19 11.30
N GLN A 359 8.74 9.33 12.44
CA GLN A 359 8.64 8.29 13.47
C GLN A 359 7.23 8.22 14.09
N PHE A 360 6.83 7.06 14.59
CA PHE A 360 5.54 6.85 15.25
C PHE A 360 5.66 5.92 16.48
N TYR A 361 4.97 6.27 17.57
CA TYR A 361 4.94 5.47 18.80
C TYR A 361 3.48 5.32 19.26
N ARG A 362 2.99 4.09 19.41
CA ARG A 362 1.60 3.77 19.77
C ARG A 362 1.54 2.86 20.99
N GLU A 363 0.70 3.21 21.97
CA GLU A 363 0.48 2.40 23.20
C GLU A 363 1.80 2.03 23.93
N CYS A 364 2.82 2.90 23.85
CA CYS A 364 4.12 2.69 24.48
C CYS A 364 4.19 3.33 25.88
N ASP A 365 4.92 2.71 26.79
CA ASP A 365 5.22 3.28 28.12
C ASP A 365 6.61 3.92 28.12
N ILE A 366 6.71 5.23 28.39
CA ILE A 366 7.96 5.99 28.28
C ILE A 366 8.30 6.66 29.61
N TYR A 367 9.41 6.26 30.21
CA TYR A 367 9.79 6.62 31.57
C TYR A 367 11.10 7.43 31.63
N GLY A 368 11.09 8.60 32.26
CA GLY A 368 12.33 9.36 32.47
C GLY A 368 12.20 10.54 33.43
N THR A 369 13.19 11.43 33.43
CA THR A 369 13.29 12.57 34.34
C THR A 369 13.52 13.89 33.61
N ILE A 370 14.69 14.10 33.01
CA ILE A 370 15.08 15.34 32.35
C ILE A 370 15.19 15.09 30.86
N ASP A 371 14.53 15.94 30.06
CA ASP A 371 14.59 15.94 28.59
C ASP A 371 14.35 14.56 27.98
N PHE A 372 13.45 13.77 28.59
CA PHE A 372 13.42 12.33 28.36
C PHE A 372 12.77 11.90 27.04
N ILE A 373 12.17 12.82 26.30
CA ILE A 373 11.80 12.69 24.87
C ILE A 373 12.41 13.89 24.11
N PHE A 374 13.47 13.68 23.34
CA PHE A 374 14.26 14.78 22.79
C PHE A 374 14.82 14.52 21.40
N GLY A 375 15.11 15.59 20.65
CA GLY A 375 15.63 15.53 19.28
C GLY A 375 14.84 16.38 18.28
N ASN A 376 15.00 16.05 17.00
CA ASN A 376 14.50 16.82 15.86
C ASN A 376 13.91 15.93 14.75
N ALA A 377 13.26 14.81 15.14
CA ALA A 377 12.37 14.06 14.26
C ALA A 377 11.09 14.86 13.92
N ALA A 378 10.34 14.37 12.92
CA ALA A 378 8.90 14.59 12.86
C ALA A 378 8.24 13.36 13.48
N VAL A 379 7.74 13.48 14.71
CA VAL A 379 7.25 12.33 15.48
C VAL A 379 5.86 12.57 16.05
N VAL A 380 5.01 11.56 15.95
CA VAL A 380 3.76 11.45 16.71
C VAL A 380 3.89 10.34 17.75
N LEU A 381 3.49 10.63 18.98
CA LEU A 381 3.27 9.67 20.06
C LEU A 381 1.77 9.64 20.36
N GLN A 382 1.14 8.47 20.31
CA GLN A 382 -0.32 8.32 20.34
C GLN A 382 -0.74 7.23 21.33
N GLU A 383 -1.66 7.55 22.25
CA GLU A 383 -2.10 6.65 23.35
C GLU A 383 -0.96 6.08 24.23
N CYS A 384 0.20 6.75 24.26
CA CYS A 384 1.32 6.39 25.11
C CYS A 384 1.10 6.83 26.57
N ASN A 385 1.65 6.07 27.52
CA ASN A 385 1.83 6.55 28.89
C ASN A 385 3.19 7.24 28.98
N ILE A 386 3.20 8.53 29.30
CA ILE A 386 4.41 9.34 29.45
C ILE A 386 4.59 9.60 30.94
N VAL A 387 5.58 8.93 31.53
CA VAL A 387 5.68 8.72 32.98
C VAL A 387 6.93 9.41 33.54
N SER A 388 6.73 10.58 34.16
CA SER A 388 7.80 11.27 34.88
C SER A 388 8.17 10.50 36.15
N ARG A 389 9.44 10.11 36.25
CA ARG A 389 10.05 9.51 37.44
C ARG A 389 10.59 10.57 38.39
N LYS A 390 10.84 10.19 39.64
CA LYS A 390 11.54 11.03 40.61
C LYS A 390 13.00 11.30 40.17
N PRO A 391 13.43 12.58 40.05
CA PRO A 391 14.81 12.95 39.74
C PRO A 391 15.68 13.01 41.02
N LEU A 392 16.95 13.38 40.89
CA LEU A 392 17.82 13.57 42.05
C LEU A 392 17.38 14.77 42.92
N PRO A 393 17.73 14.82 44.21
CA PRO A 393 17.43 15.96 45.08
C PRO A 393 17.92 17.29 44.47
N GLY A 394 17.02 18.28 44.38
CA GLY A 394 17.30 19.59 43.78
C GLY A 394 17.14 19.68 42.26
N GLN A 395 16.86 18.56 41.57
CA GLN A 395 16.46 18.56 40.16
C GLN A 395 14.94 18.76 39.99
N PHE A 396 14.53 18.88 38.74
CA PHE A 396 13.15 18.98 38.24
C PHE A 396 12.95 17.91 37.14
N THR A 397 11.72 17.71 36.69
CA THR A 397 11.45 16.87 35.50
C THR A 397 11.03 17.71 34.29
N VAL A 398 11.38 17.25 33.09
CA VAL A 398 10.90 17.79 31.82
C VAL A 398 10.68 16.65 30.84
N ILE A 399 9.53 16.64 30.19
CA ILE A 399 9.18 15.61 29.21
C ILE A 399 9.93 15.87 27.90
N THR A 400 9.63 16.97 27.19
CA THR A 400 10.18 17.21 25.84
C THR A 400 11.30 18.24 25.77
N ALA A 401 12.37 17.93 25.02
CA ALA A 401 13.38 18.91 24.61
C ALA A 401 13.61 18.85 23.09
N GLN A 402 12.83 19.63 22.33
CA GLN A 402 12.83 19.58 20.86
C GLN A 402 13.83 20.59 20.27
N SER A 403 14.62 20.17 19.28
CA SER A 403 15.79 20.89 18.76
C SER A 403 15.71 21.28 17.28
N ARG A 404 14.58 21.84 16.86
CA ARG A 404 14.43 22.52 15.56
C ARG A 404 15.20 23.86 15.53
N ASP A 405 15.98 24.04 14.47
CA ASP A 405 17.08 25.02 14.36
C ASP A 405 16.82 26.09 13.29
N THR A 406 15.93 25.81 12.32
CA THR A 406 15.39 26.78 11.34
C THR A 406 13.88 26.57 11.14
N PRO A 407 13.10 27.63 10.81
CA PRO A 407 11.69 27.45 10.43
C PRO A 407 11.51 26.59 9.16
N ASP A 408 12.54 26.47 8.32
CA ASP A 408 12.50 25.66 7.10
C ASP A 408 12.44 24.15 7.36
N GLU A 409 12.88 23.68 8.54
CA GLU A 409 12.78 22.29 8.97
C GLU A 409 11.34 21.92 9.28
N ASP A 410 10.89 20.78 8.74
CA ASP A 410 9.54 20.26 9.02
C ASP A 410 9.60 19.13 10.05
N THR A 411 9.91 19.53 11.28
CA THR A 411 10.19 18.65 12.41
C THR A 411 9.47 19.13 13.68
N GLY A 412 9.35 18.29 14.70
CA GLY A 412 8.64 18.58 15.94
C GLY A 412 8.12 17.32 16.64
N ILE A 413 7.66 17.47 17.87
CA ILE A 413 7.09 16.39 18.69
C ILE A 413 5.59 16.64 18.86
N SER A 414 4.75 15.68 18.45
CA SER A 414 3.29 15.72 18.60
C SER A 414 2.86 14.60 19.55
N ILE A 415 2.11 14.93 20.60
CA ILE A 415 1.66 14.02 21.66
C ILE A 415 0.13 14.02 21.66
N GLN A 416 -0.50 12.88 21.39
CA GLN A 416 -1.92 12.75 21.05
C GLN A 416 -2.62 11.68 21.90
N ASN A 417 -3.75 12.01 22.54
CA ASN A 417 -4.52 11.08 23.36
C ASN A 417 -3.67 10.34 24.43
N CYS A 418 -2.55 10.95 24.86
CA CYS A 418 -1.58 10.32 25.77
C CYS A 418 -1.95 10.56 27.23
N SER A 419 -1.42 9.71 28.11
CA SER A 419 -1.53 9.89 29.57
C SER A 419 -0.22 10.43 30.15
N ILE A 420 -0.22 11.71 30.52
CA ILE A 420 0.92 12.40 31.16
C ILE A 420 0.79 12.26 32.68
N ILE A 421 1.61 11.38 33.27
CA ILE A 421 1.49 10.94 34.67
C ILE A 421 2.86 10.89 35.37
N ALA A 422 2.85 10.75 36.69
CA ALA A 422 4.06 10.61 37.51
C ALA A 422 4.15 9.24 38.21
N THR A 423 5.35 8.84 38.62
CA THR A 423 5.55 7.70 39.53
C THR A 423 5.09 8.03 40.95
N THR A 424 4.71 7.01 41.72
CA THR A 424 4.20 7.17 43.10
C THR A 424 5.18 7.86 44.04
N ASP A 425 6.48 7.67 43.85
CA ASP A 425 7.55 8.32 44.61
C ASP A 425 7.82 9.78 44.19
N LEU A 426 7.45 10.16 42.96
CA LEU A 426 7.39 11.56 42.53
C LEU A 426 6.15 12.26 43.10
N TYR A 427 4.97 11.63 43.09
CA TYR A 427 3.78 12.16 43.78
C TYR A 427 3.98 12.32 45.29
N ALA A 428 4.66 11.36 45.94
CA ALA A 428 5.02 11.46 47.36
C ALA A 428 6.03 12.61 47.63
N ALA A 429 6.84 13.00 46.64
CA ALA A 429 7.77 14.12 46.75
C ALA A 429 7.13 15.48 46.42
N SER A 430 6.23 15.56 45.43
CA SER A 430 5.52 16.80 45.07
C SER A 430 4.62 17.30 46.20
N ASN A 431 3.97 16.37 46.93
CA ASN A 431 3.15 16.62 48.12
C ASN A 431 3.96 16.83 49.42
N SER A 432 5.29 16.86 49.35
CA SER A 432 6.16 17.14 50.50
C SER A 432 6.59 18.61 50.55
N SER A 433 7.33 19.02 51.59
CA SER A 433 7.85 20.39 51.78
C SER A 433 8.91 20.82 50.74
N THR A 434 9.15 20.00 49.71
CA THR A 434 10.17 20.22 48.67
C THR A 434 9.59 19.84 47.31
N THR A 435 8.55 20.58 46.89
CA THR A 435 7.80 20.33 45.65
C THR A 435 8.71 20.26 44.43
N ILE A 436 8.91 19.05 43.90
CA ILE A 436 9.64 18.81 42.65
C ILE A 436 8.80 19.37 41.51
N LYS A 437 9.37 20.30 40.75
CA LYS A 437 8.72 20.88 39.57
C LYS A 437 8.81 19.93 38.38
N SER A 438 7.77 19.92 37.56
CA SER A 438 7.65 19.08 36.37
C SER A 438 7.07 19.89 35.22
N TYR A 439 7.61 19.75 34.01
CA TYR A 439 7.22 20.55 32.86
C TYR A 439 6.97 19.69 31.61
N LEU A 440 6.04 20.16 30.77
CA LEU A 440 5.74 19.60 29.45
C LEU A 440 6.95 19.70 28.51
N GLY A 441 7.73 20.78 28.57
CA GLY A 441 8.92 20.91 27.73
C GLY A 441 9.81 22.13 28.00
N ARG A 442 10.94 22.19 27.28
CA ARG A 442 11.85 23.35 27.18
C ARG A 442 12.60 23.45 25.84
N PRO A 443 12.86 24.66 25.32
CA PRO A 443 13.33 24.84 23.94
C PRO A 443 14.83 24.62 23.82
N TRP A 444 15.25 23.41 23.45
CA TRP A 444 16.67 23.08 23.22
C TRP A 444 17.27 23.91 22.08
N ARG A 445 16.47 24.27 21.06
CA ARG A 445 16.86 25.21 19.98
C ARG A 445 15.74 26.21 19.67
N VAL A 446 16.10 27.30 19.00
CA VAL A 446 15.26 28.51 18.92
C VAL A 446 13.92 28.34 18.19
N TYR A 447 13.77 27.36 17.28
CA TYR A 447 12.51 27.09 16.58
C TYR A 447 11.77 25.84 17.12
N SER A 448 12.04 25.47 18.39
CA SER A 448 11.51 24.30 19.09
C SER A 448 10.00 24.12 18.87
N ARG A 449 9.56 22.96 18.39
CA ARG A 449 8.16 22.71 18.02
C ARG A 449 7.61 21.48 18.74
N VAL A 450 6.68 21.70 19.69
CA VAL A 450 6.06 20.63 20.50
C VAL A 450 4.57 20.92 20.67
N VAL A 451 3.71 19.92 20.52
CA VAL A 451 2.28 20.05 20.82
C VAL A 451 1.75 18.88 21.67
N TYR A 452 0.81 19.19 22.56
CA TYR A 452 0.00 18.23 23.31
C TYR A 452 -1.46 18.40 22.90
N LEU A 453 -2.05 17.34 22.33
CA LEU A 453 -3.40 17.33 21.76
C LEU A 453 -4.24 16.25 22.47
N GLU A 454 -5.46 16.59 22.89
CA GLU A 454 -6.48 15.68 23.43
C GLU A 454 -5.98 14.76 24.57
N SER A 455 -4.92 15.15 25.28
CA SER A 455 -4.19 14.29 26.22
C SER A 455 -4.59 14.53 27.68
N TYR A 456 -4.49 13.50 28.52
CA TYR A 456 -4.65 13.62 29.97
C TYR A 456 -3.37 14.19 30.60
N ILE A 457 -3.48 15.31 31.32
CA ILE A 457 -2.37 15.95 32.03
C ILE A 457 -2.71 16.03 33.52
N ASP A 458 -1.93 15.32 34.34
CA ASP A 458 -2.14 15.25 35.80
C ASP A 458 -1.45 16.39 36.59
N ASP A 459 -1.77 16.52 37.87
CA ASP A 459 -1.54 17.72 38.69
C ASP A 459 -0.09 18.01 39.10
N PHE A 460 0.82 17.05 38.86
CA PHE A 460 2.24 17.18 39.17
C PHE A 460 3.00 18.13 38.21
N ILE A 461 2.38 18.50 37.08
CA ILE A 461 2.90 19.49 36.13
C ILE A 461 2.73 20.91 36.72
N ASP A 462 3.82 21.69 36.75
CA ASP A 462 3.82 23.08 37.21
C ASP A 462 2.80 23.89 36.37
N PRO A 463 1.95 24.76 36.97
CA PRO A 463 0.94 25.51 36.23
C PRO A 463 1.46 26.30 35.02
N LYS A 464 2.75 26.71 35.03
CA LYS A 464 3.42 27.33 33.88
C LYS A 464 3.47 26.45 32.63
N GLY A 465 3.37 25.13 32.78
CA GLY A 465 3.47 24.11 31.74
C GLY A 465 4.89 23.92 31.22
N TRP A 466 5.56 25.01 30.86
CA TRP A 466 6.80 25.02 30.09
C TRP A 466 7.93 25.74 30.85
N SER A 467 9.18 25.38 30.57
CA SER A 467 10.37 25.94 31.25
C SER A 467 11.39 26.50 30.25
N LYS A 468 12.12 27.56 30.64
CA LYS A 468 13.20 28.12 29.81
C LYS A 468 14.33 27.08 29.68
N TRP A 469 15.08 27.13 28.59
CA TRP A 469 16.26 26.27 28.41
C TRP A 469 17.36 26.56 29.46
N SER A 470 17.64 27.85 29.67
CA SER A 470 18.63 28.35 30.62
C SER A 470 17.98 29.08 31.80
N ASN A 471 18.72 29.16 32.91
CA ASN A 471 18.39 30.01 34.06
C ASN A 471 18.97 31.44 33.94
N SER A 472 19.59 31.79 32.81
CA SER A 472 19.98 33.17 32.47
C SER A 472 18.80 33.95 31.89
N ASP A 473 18.86 35.29 31.97
CA ASP A 473 17.86 36.22 31.39
C ASP A 473 17.89 36.32 29.85
N ASP A 474 18.35 35.25 29.18
CA ASP A 474 18.55 35.20 27.74
C ASP A 474 17.38 34.43 27.09
N ASP A 475 16.34 35.17 26.70
CA ASP A 475 15.04 34.67 26.21
C ASP A 475 15.08 34.11 24.78
N GLN A 476 16.19 33.48 24.40
CA GLN A 476 16.38 32.91 23.06
C GLN A 476 15.31 31.87 22.73
N GLY A 477 14.64 32.06 21.59
CA GLY A 477 13.63 31.14 21.09
C GLY A 477 12.21 31.37 21.64
N LEU A 478 12.00 32.18 22.68
CA LEU A 478 10.67 32.33 23.29
C LEU A 478 9.66 33.10 22.40
N ASP A 479 10.16 33.74 21.35
CA ASP A 479 9.44 34.43 20.28
C ASP A 479 9.27 33.60 18.99
N THR A 480 10.01 32.49 18.87
CA THR A 480 10.25 31.76 17.61
C THR A 480 10.00 30.25 17.70
N LEU A 481 9.87 29.71 18.91
CA LEU A 481 9.34 28.38 19.20
C LEU A 481 7.83 28.30 18.90
N TYR A 482 7.29 27.08 18.84
CA TYR A 482 5.84 26.83 18.74
C TYR A 482 5.45 25.73 19.73
N TYR A 483 4.93 26.13 20.89
CA TYR A 483 4.47 25.25 21.97
C TYR A 483 2.95 25.31 22.10
N GLY A 484 2.30 24.21 21.72
CA GLY A 484 0.85 24.14 21.55
C GLY A 484 0.14 23.22 22.53
N GLU A 485 -1.03 23.65 23.02
CA GLU A 485 -1.96 22.82 23.80
C GLU A 485 -3.38 22.89 23.20
N PHE A 486 -3.97 21.73 22.86
CA PHE A 486 -5.31 21.58 22.28
C PHE A 486 -6.15 20.56 23.06
N GLU A 487 -7.35 20.92 23.50
CA GLU A 487 -8.36 20.06 24.20
C GLU A 487 -7.82 19.10 25.31
N ASN A 488 -6.64 19.36 25.87
CA ASN A 488 -6.07 18.55 26.95
C ASN A 488 -6.95 18.60 28.22
N TYR A 489 -7.12 17.46 28.87
CA TYR A 489 -7.99 17.28 30.04
C TYR A 489 -7.21 16.77 31.26
N GLY A 490 -7.87 16.73 32.42
CA GLY A 490 -7.22 16.42 33.70
C GLY A 490 -6.89 17.69 34.52
N PRO A 491 -6.33 17.54 35.73
CA PRO A 491 -6.11 18.67 36.63
C PRO A 491 -4.94 19.59 36.23
N GLY A 492 -3.91 19.06 35.53
CA GLY A 492 -2.74 19.81 35.07
C GLY A 492 -2.92 20.52 33.71
N SER A 493 -4.00 20.24 32.97
CA SER A 493 -4.22 20.80 31.62
C SER A 493 -4.69 22.25 31.58
N ARG A 494 -4.81 22.91 32.74
CA ARG A 494 -5.32 24.29 32.84
C ARG A 494 -4.34 25.31 32.25
N THR A 495 -4.71 25.86 31.10
CA THR A 495 -3.88 26.80 30.34
C THR A 495 -3.80 28.22 30.93
N ASN A 496 -4.64 28.57 31.90
CA ASN A 496 -4.71 29.93 32.48
C ASN A 496 -3.54 30.31 33.40
N GLY A 497 -2.69 29.35 33.79
CA GLY A 497 -1.48 29.58 34.60
C GLY A 497 -0.17 29.51 33.79
N ARG A 498 -0.25 29.35 32.47
CA ARG A 498 0.88 29.07 31.56
C ARG A 498 1.80 30.26 31.36
N VAL A 499 2.89 30.02 30.65
CA VAL A 499 3.87 31.06 30.26
C VAL A 499 3.29 32.05 29.24
N ASN A 500 3.60 33.34 29.41
CA ASN A 500 3.20 34.41 28.49
C ASN A 500 4.22 34.60 27.36
N TRP A 501 4.69 33.51 26.74
CA TRP A 501 5.63 33.57 25.61
C TRP A 501 4.89 33.76 24.29
N VAL A 502 5.50 34.46 23.33
CA VAL A 502 4.87 34.71 22.01
C VAL A 502 4.74 33.41 21.22
N GLY A 503 5.68 32.47 21.37
CA GLY A 503 5.58 31.13 20.79
C GLY A 503 4.71 30.12 21.54
N TYR A 504 4.06 30.51 22.66
CA TYR A 504 3.12 29.63 23.36
C TYR A 504 1.68 29.87 22.87
N HIS A 505 0.97 28.78 22.55
CA HIS A 505 -0.32 28.82 21.89
C HIS A 505 -1.33 27.86 22.54
N VAL A 506 -2.48 28.40 22.97
CA VAL A 506 -3.70 27.59 23.09
C VAL A 506 -4.26 27.46 21.68
N MET A 507 -4.24 26.24 21.15
CA MET A 507 -4.47 25.98 19.72
C MET A 507 -5.96 25.94 19.38
N ASN A 508 -6.30 26.22 18.13
CA ASN A 508 -7.60 25.87 17.54
C ASN A 508 -7.53 24.54 16.76
N TYR A 509 -8.66 24.04 16.26
CA TYR A 509 -8.73 22.76 15.53
C TYR A 509 -7.86 22.75 14.26
N ASN A 510 -7.84 23.84 13.48
CA ASN A 510 -7.04 23.93 12.26
C ASN A 510 -5.54 23.94 12.59
N ASP A 511 -5.13 24.61 13.67
CA ASP A 511 -3.74 24.53 14.16
C ASP A 511 -3.38 23.10 14.51
N ALA A 512 -4.25 22.41 15.27
CA ALA A 512 -4.03 21.05 15.75
C ALA A 512 -4.00 20.03 14.60
N TYR A 513 -4.82 20.21 13.57
CA TYR A 513 -4.90 19.35 12.39
C TYR A 513 -3.54 19.22 11.66
N ASN A 514 -2.72 20.27 11.65
CA ASN A 514 -1.39 20.25 11.03
C ASN A 514 -0.37 19.34 11.75
N PHE A 515 -0.64 18.92 13.00
CA PHE A 515 0.25 18.09 13.82
C PHE A 515 -0.20 16.63 13.94
N THR A 516 -1.18 16.24 13.12
CA THR A 516 -1.84 14.93 13.12
C THR A 516 -0.99 13.82 12.48
N VAL A 517 -1.42 12.56 12.60
CA VAL A 517 -0.72 11.44 11.97
C VAL A 517 -0.73 11.57 10.44
N SER A 518 -1.89 11.86 9.86
CA SER A 518 -2.04 12.02 8.41
C SER A 518 -1.24 13.20 7.86
N GLU A 519 -1.32 14.39 8.47
CA GLU A 519 -0.59 15.55 7.97
C GLU A 519 0.89 15.54 8.35
N PHE A 520 1.22 15.45 9.64
CA PHE A 520 2.56 15.76 10.13
C PHE A 520 3.61 14.72 9.70
N ILE A 521 3.29 13.43 9.87
CA ILE A 521 4.19 12.31 9.53
C ILE A 521 3.77 11.54 8.28
N THR A 522 2.80 12.06 7.52
CA THR A 522 2.28 11.43 6.29
C THR A 522 1.74 10.00 6.53
N GLY A 523 1.13 9.74 7.70
CA GLY A 523 0.88 8.40 8.25
C GLY A 523 0.23 7.40 7.29
N ASP A 524 -0.83 7.80 6.59
CA ASP A 524 -1.53 6.97 5.59
C ASP A 524 -0.62 6.44 4.46
N ALA A 525 0.52 7.08 4.22
CA ALA A 525 1.49 6.62 3.23
C ALA A 525 2.23 5.34 3.65
N TRP A 526 2.30 5.01 4.95
CA TRP A 526 3.24 4.00 5.46
C TRP A 526 2.81 3.26 6.74
N LEU A 527 2.09 3.88 7.68
CA LEU A 527 1.61 3.20 8.90
C LEU A 527 0.60 2.09 8.57
N GLY A 528 -0.20 2.29 7.52
CA GLY A 528 -1.02 1.25 6.90
C GLY A 528 -0.25 0.05 6.31
N SER A 529 1.08 0.00 6.49
CA SER A 529 1.92 -1.16 6.17
C SER A 529 2.54 -1.85 7.40
N THR A 530 2.42 -1.31 8.63
CA THR A 530 3.19 -1.80 9.81
C THR A 530 2.46 -2.83 10.67
N SER A 531 1.13 -2.94 10.54
CA SER A 531 0.24 -3.67 11.46
C SER A 531 0.16 -3.09 12.87
N PHE A 532 0.42 -1.79 13.03
CA PHE A 532 0.20 -1.06 14.28
C PHE A 532 -1.00 -0.11 14.13
N PRO A 533 -1.93 -0.04 15.10
CA PRO A 533 -3.08 0.85 15.02
C PRO A 533 -2.65 2.33 15.06
N TYR A 534 -3.40 3.19 14.37
CA TYR A 534 -3.22 4.64 14.40
C TYR A 534 -4.53 5.38 14.11
N ASP A 535 -4.70 6.54 14.73
CA ASP A 535 -5.78 7.49 14.47
C ASP A 535 -5.26 8.65 13.61
N ASP A 536 -6.05 9.08 12.63
CA ASP A 536 -5.63 10.03 11.58
C ASP A 536 -5.37 11.43 12.14
N GLY A 537 -6.25 11.88 13.06
CA GLY A 537 -6.32 13.23 13.63
C GLY A 537 -7.44 13.36 14.68
N PRO A 538 -7.67 14.57 15.24
CA PRO A 538 -8.56 14.83 16.38
C PRO A 538 -10.06 14.72 16.04
N TYR A 539 -10.89 14.64 17.08
CA TYR A 539 -12.35 14.52 16.93
C TYR A 539 -13.02 15.89 16.76
N ASP A 540 -13.69 16.07 15.62
CA ASP A 540 -14.36 17.31 15.22
C ASP A 540 -15.44 17.77 16.24
N GLN A 541 -15.67 19.08 16.32
CA GLN A 541 -16.52 19.70 17.33
C GLN A 541 -18.01 19.69 17.00
N GLU A 542 -18.44 19.42 15.76
CA GLU A 542 -19.87 19.44 15.41
C GLU A 542 -20.71 18.41 16.19
N ASP A 543 -20.13 17.25 16.56
CA ASP A 543 -20.77 16.24 17.42
C ASP A 543 -20.89 16.65 18.90
N LYS A 544 -20.20 17.72 19.34
CA LYS A 544 -20.17 18.16 20.76
C LYS A 544 -21.38 19.03 21.16
N GLY A 545 -22.32 19.28 20.23
CA GLY A 545 -23.37 20.30 20.33
C GLY A 545 -24.51 20.10 21.35
N PHE A 546 -24.64 18.94 22.01
CA PHE A 546 -25.84 18.61 22.81
C PHE A 546 -25.63 18.26 24.30
N THR A 547 -24.44 18.44 24.87
CA THR A 547 -24.16 18.05 26.28
C THR A 547 -23.38 19.08 27.12
N TRP A 548 -23.75 20.36 27.09
CA TRP A 548 -23.20 21.39 28.01
C TRP A 548 -24.25 22.26 28.73
N GLN A 549 -25.32 21.62 29.22
CA GLN A 549 -26.08 22.10 30.39
C GLN A 549 -26.27 20.94 31.39
N PHE A 550 -26.62 21.26 32.64
CA PHE A 550 -26.77 20.33 33.77
C PHE A 550 -25.51 19.72 34.41
N PHE A 551 -24.48 20.54 34.68
CA PHE A 551 -23.62 20.30 35.84
C PHE A 551 -23.37 21.59 36.65
N ASN A 552 -24.33 21.94 37.50
CA ASN A 552 -24.09 22.81 38.66
C ASN A 552 -25.07 22.47 39.78
N ASN A 553 -24.67 22.71 41.04
CA ASN A 553 -25.40 22.39 42.29
C ASN A 553 -25.68 20.90 42.60
N THR A 554 -24.82 20.28 43.42
CA THR A 554 -25.19 19.85 44.80
C THR A 554 -23.95 19.38 45.58
N LYS A 555 -24.00 19.47 46.93
CA LYS A 555 -22.88 19.11 47.83
C LYS A 555 -22.94 17.62 48.26
N PRO A 556 -21.80 16.97 48.53
CA PRO A 556 -21.77 15.62 49.12
C PRO A 556 -21.94 15.66 50.66
N PRO A 557 -22.57 14.63 51.27
CA PRO A 557 -22.50 14.36 52.71
C PRO A 557 -21.28 13.50 53.09
N LEU A 558 -20.83 13.59 54.35
CA LEU A 558 -19.69 12.84 54.90
C LEU A 558 -20.08 11.43 55.40
N LEU A 559 -19.07 10.56 55.56
CA LEU A 559 -18.87 9.78 56.80
C LEU A 559 -17.43 9.24 56.90
N GLN A 560 -17.02 8.80 58.10
CA GLN A 560 -15.63 8.50 58.50
C GLN A 560 -15.40 7.00 58.84
N PRO A 561 -14.13 6.55 58.97
CA PRO A 561 -13.78 5.11 59.03
C PRO A 561 -13.63 4.53 60.44
N LEU A 562 -13.48 3.20 60.52
CA LEU A 562 -12.99 2.44 61.69
C LEU A 562 -11.91 1.42 61.27
N ALA A 563 -11.09 0.97 62.23
CA ALA A 563 -9.92 0.10 62.05
C ALA A 563 -9.75 -0.88 63.25
N SER A 564 -8.56 -1.51 63.38
CA SER A 564 -8.14 -2.48 64.44
C SER A 564 -8.71 -3.91 64.33
N LEU A 565 -8.02 -5.00 64.71
CA LEU A 565 -6.59 -5.25 65.09
C LEU A 565 -6.31 -6.78 65.12
N CYS A 566 -5.06 -7.27 64.90
CA CYS A 566 -4.34 -8.31 65.71
C CYS A 566 -3.05 -8.89 65.02
N LEU A 567 -2.26 -9.69 65.77
CA LEU A 567 -0.80 -10.00 65.58
C LEU A 567 -0.46 -11.47 66.02
N ARG A 568 0.76 -12.07 65.98
CA ARG A 568 2.15 -11.51 65.81
C ARG A 568 3.20 -12.35 64.97
N PRO A 569 3.98 -13.38 65.44
CA PRO A 569 5.39 -13.50 64.96
C PRO A 569 6.02 -14.90 64.63
N GLY A 570 7.05 -14.91 63.77
CA GLY A 570 8.04 -16.01 63.59
C GLY A 570 9.09 -15.71 62.48
N LEU A 571 10.37 -16.08 62.65
CA LEU A 571 11.53 -15.75 61.77
C LEU A 571 12.50 -16.97 61.65
N PRO A 572 13.61 -16.96 60.85
CA PRO A 572 14.00 -16.19 59.64
C PRO A 572 14.26 -17.14 58.42
N THR A 573 14.58 -16.75 57.16
CA THR A 573 15.78 -16.00 56.68
C THR A 573 15.59 -15.19 55.35
N ILE A 574 16.46 -15.35 54.35
CA ILE A 574 17.16 -14.26 53.61
C ILE A 574 17.84 -14.81 52.31
N PRO A 575 17.88 -14.13 51.13
CA PRO A 575 16.90 -13.21 50.54
C PRO A 575 16.73 -13.30 48.98
N THR A 576 15.55 -12.99 48.43
CA THR A 576 15.42 -12.52 47.03
C THR A 576 14.41 -11.37 46.94
N MET A 577 14.91 -10.16 46.67
CA MET A 577 14.12 -8.95 46.41
C MET A 577 14.67 -8.29 45.13
N ALA A 578 13.86 -7.62 44.30
CA ALA A 578 12.45 -7.23 44.46
C ALA A 578 11.68 -7.36 43.13
N PHE A 579 10.42 -7.83 43.17
CA PHE A 579 9.50 -7.83 42.01
C PHE A 579 8.02 -8.05 42.42
N GLN A 580 7.50 -7.36 43.46
CA GLN A 580 6.20 -7.73 44.08
C GLN A 580 5.20 -6.62 44.46
N ASP A 581 5.44 -5.34 44.13
CA ASP A 581 4.59 -4.21 44.58
C ASP A 581 3.58 -3.65 43.54
N PHE A 582 3.36 -4.34 42.41
CA PHE A 582 2.52 -3.80 41.31
C PHE A 582 1.09 -4.36 41.18
N ASP A 583 0.80 -5.58 41.64
CA ASP A 583 -0.48 -6.26 41.37
C ASP A 583 -1.72 -5.55 41.97
N ILE A 584 -1.57 -5.03 43.18
CA ILE A 584 -2.67 -4.44 43.99
C ILE A 584 -3.33 -3.24 43.27
N ILE A 585 -2.59 -2.55 42.40
CA ILE A 585 -3.08 -1.40 41.63
C ILE A 585 -3.98 -1.85 40.46
N ASN A 586 -3.68 -2.99 39.82
CA ASN A 586 -4.40 -3.45 38.63
C ASN A 586 -5.77 -4.06 38.94
N GLU A 587 -5.91 -4.81 40.04
CA GLU A 587 -7.21 -5.37 40.44
C GLU A 587 -8.24 -4.30 40.80
N ARG A 588 -7.83 -3.26 41.52
CA ARG A 588 -8.69 -2.15 41.95
C ARG A 588 -9.30 -1.42 40.75
N ARG A 589 -8.47 -1.16 39.72
CA ARG A 589 -8.88 -0.58 38.43
C ARG A 589 -9.90 -1.45 37.68
N ARG A 590 -9.74 -2.77 37.68
CA ARG A 590 -10.69 -3.72 37.03
C ARG A 590 -12.10 -3.64 37.65
N GLN A 591 -12.22 -3.46 38.96
CA GLN A 591 -13.53 -3.32 39.62
C GLN A 591 -14.22 -1.98 39.33
N GLU A 592 -13.46 -0.89 39.23
CA GLU A 592 -14.02 0.44 38.88
C GLU A 592 -14.52 0.50 37.43
N ARG A 593 -13.82 -0.14 36.48
CA ARG A 593 -14.29 -0.31 35.10
C ARG A 593 -15.66 -1.01 35.06
N ARG A 594 -15.83 -2.13 35.80
CA ARG A 594 -17.13 -2.84 35.91
C ARG A 594 -18.26 -1.95 36.46
N LYS A 595 -17.99 -1.14 37.49
CA LYS A 595 -18.98 -0.20 38.05
C LYS A 595 -19.34 0.94 37.08
N LYS A 596 -18.39 1.48 36.32
CA LYS A 596 -18.67 2.47 35.25
C LYS A 596 -19.53 1.87 34.14
N ILE A 597 -19.27 0.62 33.73
CA ILE A 597 -20.03 -0.08 32.68
C ILE A 597 -21.48 -0.34 33.12
N GLN A 598 -21.72 -0.90 34.32
CA GLN A 598 -23.08 -1.13 34.83
C GLN A 598 -23.90 0.18 34.92
N LYS A 599 -23.26 1.29 35.30
CA LYS A 599 -23.93 2.60 35.36
C LYS A 599 -24.29 3.16 33.96
N ARG A 600 -23.50 2.89 32.93
CA ARG A 600 -23.83 3.22 31.52
C ARG A 600 -25.03 2.42 31.01
N ILE A 601 -25.09 1.12 31.29
CA ILE A 601 -26.20 0.24 30.87
C ILE A 601 -27.56 0.73 31.44
N LEU A 602 -27.59 1.09 32.72
CA LEU A 602 -28.83 1.57 33.37
C LEU A 602 -29.31 2.91 32.80
N ILE A 603 -28.40 3.81 32.39
CA ILE A 603 -28.75 5.09 31.78
C ILE A 603 -29.37 4.89 30.38
N GLY A 604 -28.81 3.98 29.57
CA GLY A 604 -29.33 3.68 28.23
C GLY A 604 -30.78 3.20 28.22
N LEU A 605 -31.20 2.45 29.25
CA LEU A 605 -32.58 1.97 29.42
C LEU A 605 -33.59 3.08 29.76
N VAL A 606 -33.16 4.18 30.37
CA VAL A 606 -34.04 5.32 30.69
C VAL A 606 -34.18 6.24 29.48
N SER A 607 -33.08 6.49 28.76
CA SER A 607 -33.07 7.35 27.56
C SER A 607 -33.92 6.79 26.41
N THR A 608 -33.94 5.47 26.20
CA THR A 608 -34.77 4.85 25.15
C THR A 608 -36.27 5.01 25.40
N ILE A 609 -36.72 4.92 26.66
CA ILE A 609 -38.12 5.15 27.02
C ILE A 609 -38.52 6.60 26.74
N LEU A 610 -37.64 7.57 27.02
CA LEU A 610 -37.91 8.99 26.74
C LEU A 610 -38.03 9.27 25.24
N LEU A 611 -37.19 8.64 24.42
CA LEU A 611 -37.15 8.84 22.96
C LEU A 611 -38.46 8.39 22.29
N VAL A 612 -39.01 7.25 22.71
CA VAL A 612 -40.29 6.72 22.19
C VAL A 612 -41.45 7.68 22.46
N CYS A 613 -41.50 8.29 23.65
CA CYS A 613 -42.52 9.29 24.00
C CYS A 613 -42.45 10.55 23.12
N ILE A 614 -41.24 11.00 22.76
CA ILE A 614 -41.04 12.20 21.93
C ILE A 614 -41.44 11.92 20.46
N ILE A 615 -41.08 10.75 19.92
CA ILE A 615 -41.47 10.33 18.57
C ILE A 615 -43.00 10.20 18.44
N GLY A 616 -43.67 9.68 19.48
CA GLY A 616 -45.14 9.62 19.54
C GLY A 616 -45.83 11.00 19.48
N ALA A 617 -45.22 12.03 20.06
CA ALA A 617 -45.76 13.40 20.00
C ALA A 617 -45.58 14.05 18.61
N ALA A 618 -44.44 13.83 17.96
CA ALA A 618 -44.16 14.37 16.62
C ALA A 618 -45.13 13.84 15.54
N ALA A 619 -45.49 12.55 15.63
CA ALA A 619 -46.40 11.90 14.68
C ALA A 619 -47.82 12.50 14.64
N TYR A 620 -48.28 13.15 15.73
CA TYR A 620 -49.63 13.71 15.80
C TYR A 620 -49.78 15.06 15.07
N VAL A 621 -48.68 15.82 14.90
CA VAL A 621 -48.72 17.20 14.38
C VAL A 621 -48.62 17.25 12.85
N GLY A 622 -48.00 16.25 12.21
CA GLY A 622 -47.71 16.26 10.76
C GLY A 622 -48.91 16.03 9.81
N LEU A 623 -50.09 15.67 10.31
CA LEU A 623 -51.18 15.12 9.48
C LEU A 623 -52.19 16.15 8.92
N ASN A 624 -51.94 17.46 8.96
CA ASN A 624 -52.92 18.46 8.53
C ASN A 624 -52.35 19.68 7.75
N SER A 625 -52.06 19.51 6.46
CA SER A 625 -52.23 20.56 5.41
C SER A 625 -52.32 19.91 4.02
N LYS A 626 -53.03 20.51 3.04
CA LYS A 626 -53.44 19.79 1.81
C LYS A 626 -53.74 20.64 0.55
N SER A 627 -52.96 20.40 -0.53
CA SER A 627 -53.33 20.44 -1.98
C SER A 627 -53.51 21.75 -2.81
N SER A 628 -53.28 21.58 -4.13
CA SER A 628 -53.88 22.27 -5.32
C SER A 628 -53.31 23.64 -5.79
N GLY A 629 -53.18 23.99 -7.10
CA GLY A 629 -53.26 23.21 -8.37
C GLY A 629 -53.47 24.06 -9.68
N GLY A 630 -53.01 23.60 -10.87
CA GLY A 630 -53.33 24.09 -12.26
C GLY A 630 -52.59 25.36 -12.80
N GLY A 631 -52.51 25.73 -14.10
CA GLY A 631 -52.78 25.06 -15.41
C GLY A 631 -52.88 26.03 -16.66
N GLY A 632 -52.47 25.62 -17.90
CA GLY A 632 -52.65 26.32 -19.23
C GLY A 632 -51.36 26.93 -19.89
N SER A 633 -51.05 27.09 -21.21
CA SER A 633 -51.68 27.02 -22.58
C SER A 633 -51.52 28.38 -23.34
N ASP A 634 -51.17 28.61 -24.63
CA ASP A 634 -50.81 27.88 -25.89
C ASP A 634 -49.91 28.87 -26.78
N HIS A 635 -49.70 29.01 -28.11
CA HIS A 635 -50.23 28.51 -29.41
C HIS A 635 -49.36 28.89 -30.68
N GLY A 636 -49.15 27.97 -31.66
CA GLY A 636 -48.85 28.23 -33.11
C GLY A 636 -47.44 28.73 -33.54
N LYS A 637 -46.94 28.68 -34.81
CA LYS A 637 -47.39 28.18 -36.16
C LYS A 637 -46.16 27.86 -37.09
N SER A 638 -46.38 27.20 -38.24
CA SER A 638 -45.43 27.00 -39.38
C SER A 638 -46.13 27.34 -40.73
N PRO A 639 -45.45 27.52 -41.91
CA PRO A 639 -45.29 26.37 -42.85
C PRO A 639 -44.19 26.43 -43.97
N SER A 640 -43.99 25.27 -44.63
CA SER A 640 -43.76 25.04 -46.09
C SER A 640 -42.35 25.09 -46.77
N LYS A 641 -42.19 24.19 -47.77
CA LYS A 641 -41.12 24.09 -48.80
C LYS A 641 -41.67 24.53 -50.18
N PRO A 642 -40.80 24.64 -51.21
CA PRO A 642 -40.98 23.73 -52.37
C PRO A 642 -39.66 23.11 -52.89
N SER A 643 -39.73 22.35 -53.99
CA SER A 643 -38.67 21.50 -54.56
C SER A 643 -38.46 21.73 -56.07
N HIS A 644 -37.25 21.52 -56.60
CA HIS A 644 -37.05 21.13 -58.01
C HIS A 644 -35.69 20.47 -58.31
N GLN A 645 -35.70 19.67 -59.38
CA GLN A 645 -34.58 19.05 -60.14
C GLN A 645 -35.10 18.89 -61.60
N PRO A 646 -34.31 18.44 -62.61
CA PRO A 646 -32.84 18.28 -62.68
C PRO A 646 -32.21 18.92 -63.95
N THR A 647 -30.88 18.91 -64.06
CA THR A 647 -30.16 18.80 -65.35
C THR A 647 -28.70 18.34 -65.15
N THR A 648 -28.01 18.02 -66.24
CA THR A 648 -26.83 17.14 -66.30
C THR A 648 -25.46 17.85 -66.43
N THR A 649 -24.39 17.02 -66.45
CA THR A 649 -22.94 17.33 -66.52
C THR A 649 -22.28 17.66 -65.18
N SER A 650 -21.05 17.20 -64.88
CA SER A 650 -20.12 16.33 -65.62
C SER A 650 -19.51 15.24 -64.73
N ALA A 651 -19.08 14.11 -65.31
CA ALA A 651 -18.53 12.96 -64.58
C ALA A 651 -17.07 12.68 -65.00
N SER A 652 -16.11 13.05 -64.15
CA SER A 652 -14.68 12.72 -64.36
C SER A 652 -13.79 12.79 -63.10
N ALA A 653 -14.37 12.74 -61.88
CA ALA A 653 -13.61 12.96 -60.63
C ALA A 653 -13.73 11.86 -59.55
N SER A 654 -14.64 10.89 -59.66
CA SER A 654 -14.95 9.92 -58.59
C SER A 654 -14.25 8.55 -58.72
N ALA A 655 -13.78 8.17 -59.91
CA ALA A 655 -13.24 6.84 -60.16
C ALA A 655 -11.82 6.63 -59.57
N SER A 656 -11.00 7.68 -59.47
CA SER A 656 -9.62 7.59 -58.97
C SER A 656 -9.50 7.57 -57.45
N THR A 657 -10.56 7.94 -56.73
CA THR A 657 -10.62 7.98 -55.27
C THR A 657 -10.98 6.61 -54.68
N ASN A 658 -12.02 5.95 -55.22
CA ASN A 658 -12.48 4.65 -54.71
C ASN A 658 -11.42 3.55 -54.83
N THR A 659 -10.69 3.47 -55.95
CA THR A 659 -9.62 2.46 -56.12
C THR A 659 -8.49 2.65 -55.10
N LYS A 660 -8.14 3.90 -54.78
CA LYS A 660 -7.11 4.23 -53.77
C LYS A 660 -7.57 3.93 -52.34
N ALA A 661 -8.84 4.20 -52.02
CA ALA A 661 -9.42 3.81 -50.73
C ALA A 661 -9.42 2.28 -50.58
N LEU A 662 -9.90 1.55 -51.59
CA LEU A 662 -9.93 0.09 -51.59
C LEU A 662 -8.53 -0.54 -51.47
N GLU A 663 -7.53 0.01 -52.18
CA GLU A 663 -6.13 -0.40 -52.02
C GLU A 663 -5.55 -0.12 -50.63
N ALA A 664 -5.90 1.00 -50.01
CA ALA A 664 -5.43 1.35 -48.66
C ALA A 664 -6.06 0.43 -47.61
N SER A 665 -7.38 0.26 -47.65
CA SER A 665 -8.13 -0.59 -46.72
C SER A 665 -7.79 -2.08 -46.89
N SER A 666 -7.49 -2.55 -48.10
CA SER A 666 -6.95 -3.90 -48.36
C SER A 666 -5.57 -4.11 -47.70
N LYS A 667 -4.68 -3.10 -47.73
CA LYS A 667 -3.39 -3.14 -47.02
C LYS A 667 -3.58 -3.15 -45.50
N ILE A 668 -4.59 -2.45 -44.96
CA ILE A 668 -4.93 -2.46 -43.54
C ILE A 668 -5.41 -3.85 -43.08
N VAL A 669 -6.24 -4.54 -43.88
CA VAL A 669 -6.67 -5.92 -43.59
C VAL A 669 -5.49 -6.86 -43.42
N LYS A 670 -4.50 -6.82 -44.33
CA LYS A 670 -3.29 -7.65 -44.22
C LYS A 670 -2.50 -7.37 -42.94
N VAL A 671 -2.30 -6.10 -42.59
CA VAL A 671 -1.58 -5.70 -41.36
C VAL A 671 -2.32 -6.15 -40.09
N ILE A 672 -3.66 -6.13 -40.10
CA ILE A 672 -4.49 -6.60 -38.98
C ILE A 672 -4.44 -8.14 -38.87
N CYS A 673 -4.50 -8.86 -39.99
CA CYS A 673 -4.49 -10.33 -40.02
C CYS A 673 -3.10 -10.96 -39.84
N GLU A 674 -2.01 -10.20 -39.94
CA GLU A 674 -0.64 -10.74 -39.86
C GLU A 674 -0.32 -11.39 -38.51
N ALA A 675 -0.98 -10.97 -37.42
CA ALA A 675 -0.84 -11.56 -36.08
C ALA A 675 -1.88 -12.67 -35.77
N ALA A 676 -2.84 -12.90 -36.67
CA ALA A 676 -3.89 -13.90 -36.53
C ALA A 676 -3.36 -15.31 -36.85
N GLU A 677 -3.99 -16.31 -36.23
CA GLU A 677 -3.62 -17.72 -36.43
C GLU A 677 -4.26 -18.26 -37.71
N TYR A 678 -5.55 -18.04 -37.90
CA TYR A 678 -6.30 -18.47 -39.08
C TYR A 678 -6.30 -17.35 -40.13
N LYS A 679 -5.10 -16.99 -40.62
CA LYS A 679 -4.85 -15.84 -41.51
C LYS A 679 -5.77 -15.78 -42.72
N ASP A 680 -5.94 -16.89 -43.44
CA ASP A 680 -6.77 -16.94 -44.65
C ASP A 680 -8.25 -16.65 -44.36
N LYS A 681 -8.76 -17.13 -43.21
CA LYS A 681 -10.12 -16.80 -42.73
C LYS A 681 -10.24 -15.35 -42.28
N CYS A 682 -9.19 -14.76 -41.72
CA CYS A 682 -9.15 -13.34 -41.37
C CYS A 682 -9.15 -12.45 -42.62
N GLU A 683 -8.25 -12.69 -43.58
CA GLU A 683 -8.11 -11.87 -44.79
C GLU A 683 -9.35 -11.96 -45.69
N SER A 684 -9.93 -13.14 -45.86
CA SER A 684 -11.16 -13.32 -46.65
C SER A 684 -12.35 -12.56 -46.03
N SER A 685 -12.60 -12.77 -44.73
CA SER A 685 -13.73 -12.19 -44.02
C SER A 685 -13.66 -10.66 -43.92
N LEU A 686 -12.51 -10.10 -43.52
CA LEU A 686 -12.33 -8.65 -43.47
C LEU A 686 -12.19 -8.04 -44.88
N GLY A 687 -11.69 -8.81 -45.85
CA GLY A 687 -11.67 -8.41 -47.25
C GLY A 687 -13.08 -8.22 -47.83
N ASP A 688 -14.03 -9.08 -47.46
CA ASP A 688 -15.44 -8.91 -47.83
C ASP A 688 -16.12 -7.75 -47.10
N ALA A 689 -15.76 -7.45 -45.85
CA ALA A 689 -16.19 -6.21 -45.19
C ALA A 689 -15.73 -4.95 -45.95
N VAL A 690 -14.44 -4.90 -46.32
CA VAL A 690 -13.82 -3.76 -47.02
C VAL A 690 -14.32 -3.58 -48.47
N LYS A 691 -14.80 -4.65 -49.13
CA LYS A 691 -15.51 -4.53 -50.42
C LYS A 691 -16.85 -3.79 -50.29
N ASN A 692 -17.52 -3.92 -49.14
CA ASN A 692 -18.83 -3.31 -48.88
C ASN A 692 -18.71 -1.89 -48.29
N ASP A 693 -17.71 -1.63 -47.44
CA ASP A 693 -17.31 -0.27 -47.04
C ASP A 693 -15.79 -0.04 -47.23
N PRO A 694 -15.38 0.58 -48.35
CA PRO A 694 -13.98 0.90 -48.61
C PRO A 694 -13.35 1.91 -47.63
N ASN A 695 -14.13 2.57 -46.77
CA ASN A 695 -13.65 3.59 -45.81
C ASN A 695 -13.66 3.11 -44.35
N ALA A 696 -14.02 1.85 -44.09
CA ALA A 696 -14.12 1.28 -42.74
C ALA A 696 -12.85 1.50 -41.91
N GLN A 697 -12.99 2.03 -40.69
CA GLN A 697 -11.85 2.27 -39.79
C GLN A 697 -11.44 0.97 -39.06
N PRO A 698 -10.23 0.89 -38.48
CA PRO A 698 -9.80 -0.29 -37.72
C PRO A 698 -10.77 -0.71 -36.59
N LYS A 699 -11.51 0.23 -35.98
CA LYS A 699 -12.56 -0.08 -35.00
C LYS A 699 -13.76 -0.80 -35.62
N ASP A 700 -14.10 -0.48 -36.87
CA ASP A 700 -15.26 -1.03 -37.57
C ASP A 700 -14.94 -2.43 -38.11
N LEU A 701 -13.69 -2.65 -38.54
CA LEU A 701 -13.15 -3.98 -38.86
C LEU A 701 -13.11 -4.90 -37.64
N LEU A 702 -12.68 -4.40 -36.48
CA LEU A 702 -12.76 -5.16 -35.22
C LEU A 702 -14.20 -5.51 -34.85
N LYS A 703 -15.12 -4.54 -34.91
CA LYS A 703 -16.54 -4.75 -34.65
C LYS A 703 -17.15 -5.78 -35.61
N TYR A 704 -16.78 -5.74 -36.89
CA TYR A 704 -17.19 -6.72 -37.89
C TYR A 704 -16.66 -8.13 -37.56
N SER A 705 -15.40 -8.27 -37.15
CA SER A 705 -14.82 -9.56 -36.75
C SER A 705 -15.59 -10.20 -35.59
N ILE A 706 -15.83 -9.44 -34.51
CA ILE A 706 -16.58 -9.97 -33.35
C ILE A 706 -18.03 -10.26 -33.73
N LYS A 707 -18.64 -9.45 -34.61
CA LYS A 707 -20.00 -9.73 -35.10
C LYS A 707 -20.07 -11.00 -35.96
N LEU A 708 -19.10 -11.22 -36.84
CA LEU A 708 -18.99 -12.47 -37.60
C LEU A 708 -18.78 -13.67 -36.68
N ALA A 709 -17.94 -13.55 -35.66
CA ALA A 709 -17.77 -14.59 -34.65
C ALA A 709 -19.10 -14.91 -33.93
N GLN A 710 -19.86 -13.88 -33.51
CA GLN A 710 -21.18 -14.06 -32.91
C GLN A 710 -22.18 -14.76 -33.86
N ASP A 711 -22.17 -14.40 -35.15
CA ASP A 711 -23.05 -14.99 -36.15
C ASP A 711 -22.67 -16.44 -36.49
N GLU A 712 -21.37 -16.79 -36.48
CA GLU A 712 -20.90 -18.17 -36.66
C GLU A 712 -21.10 -19.03 -35.40
N VAL A 713 -20.98 -18.47 -34.19
CA VAL A 713 -21.45 -19.11 -32.94
C VAL A 713 -22.95 -19.41 -33.02
N GLY A 714 -23.76 -18.47 -33.52
CA GLY A 714 -25.18 -18.67 -33.77
C GLY A 714 -25.47 -19.77 -34.81
N LYS A 715 -24.76 -19.78 -35.94
CA LYS A 715 -24.87 -20.83 -36.98
C LYS A 715 -24.44 -22.19 -36.45
N ALA A 716 -23.32 -22.28 -35.74
CA ALA A 716 -22.80 -23.52 -35.20
C ALA A 716 -23.75 -24.13 -34.16
N PHE A 717 -24.29 -23.33 -33.24
CA PHE A 717 -25.34 -23.79 -32.34
C PHE A 717 -26.63 -24.20 -33.09
N ASN A 718 -27.03 -23.46 -34.13
CA ASN A 718 -28.19 -23.88 -34.93
C ASN A 718 -27.97 -25.22 -35.65
N LYS A 719 -26.74 -25.57 -36.06
CA LYS A 719 -26.42 -26.90 -36.63
C LYS A 719 -26.69 -28.03 -35.61
N THR A 720 -26.40 -27.83 -34.31
CA THR A 720 -26.59 -28.89 -33.30
C THR A 720 -28.06 -29.22 -33.04
N THR A 721 -29.00 -28.32 -33.39
CA THR A 721 -30.45 -28.63 -33.36
C THR A 721 -30.88 -29.76 -34.30
N SER A 722 -30.03 -30.14 -35.26
CA SER A 722 -30.23 -31.29 -36.16
C SER A 722 -29.54 -32.59 -35.71
N MET A 723 -28.77 -32.54 -34.62
CA MET A 723 -28.13 -33.72 -34.02
C MET A 723 -29.12 -34.52 -33.17
N LYS A 724 -28.80 -35.80 -32.92
CA LYS A 724 -29.57 -36.68 -32.05
C LYS A 724 -28.84 -36.88 -30.73
N PHE A 725 -29.54 -36.62 -29.63
CA PHE A 725 -29.08 -36.84 -28.27
C PHE A 725 -29.88 -38.02 -27.70
N GLU A 726 -29.31 -39.22 -27.75
CA GLU A 726 -30.08 -40.45 -27.52
C GLU A 726 -30.18 -40.81 -26.03
N SER A 727 -29.12 -40.67 -25.25
CA SER A 727 -29.15 -40.90 -23.79
C SER A 727 -29.60 -39.65 -23.01
N GLU A 728 -30.07 -39.85 -21.78
CA GLU A 728 -30.35 -38.74 -20.84
C GLU A 728 -29.08 -37.94 -20.47
N MET A 729 -27.90 -38.57 -20.55
CA MET A 729 -26.63 -37.88 -20.33
C MET A 729 -26.33 -36.93 -21.49
N ASP A 730 -26.54 -37.35 -22.74
CA ASP A 730 -26.36 -36.51 -23.93
C ASP A 730 -27.35 -35.34 -23.97
N LYS A 731 -28.62 -35.60 -23.61
CA LYS A 731 -29.67 -34.55 -23.54
C LYS A 731 -29.32 -33.49 -22.50
N GLY A 732 -28.93 -33.92 -21.30
CA GLY A 732 -28.52 -32.99 -20.25
C GLY A 732 -27.19 -32.28 -20.55
N ALA A 733 -26.25 -32.93 -21.23
CA ALA A 733 -25.03 -32.27 -21.72
C ALA A 733 -25.37 -31.22 -22.80
N TYR A 734 -26.37 -31.46 -23.64
CA TYR A 734 -26.90 -30.48 -24.59
C TYR A 734 -27.64 -29.32 -23.91
N GLU A 735 -28.34 -29.55 -22.79
CA GLU A 735 -28.92 -28.47 -21.97
C GLU A 735 -27.85 -27.59 -21.31
N ASP A 736 -26.83 -28.20 -20.69
CA ASP A 736 -25.68 -27.48 -20.13
C ASP A 736 -24.93 -26.70 -21.23
N CYS A 737 -24.69 -27.35 -22.38
CA CYS A 737 -24.09 -26.73 -23.56
C CYS A 737 -24.90 -25.55 -24.08
N LYS A 738 -26.23 -25.65 -24.14
CA LYS A 738 -27.10 -24.55 -24.55
C LYS A 738 -26.93 -23.33 -23.64
N GLN A 739 -26.89 -23.52 -22.32
CA GLN A 739 -26.61 -22.41 -21.39
C GLN A 739 -25.26 -21.75 -21.74
N LEU A 740 -24.20 -22.55 -21.89
CA LEU A 740 -22.86 -22.06 -22.22
C LEU A 740 -22.80 -21.34 -23.58
N PHE A 741 -23.62 -21.73 -24.56
CA PHE A 741 -23.74 -21.04 -25.85
C PHE A 741 -24.52 -19.73 -25.78
N ASP A 742 -25.53 -19.63 -24.93
CA ASP A 742 -26.23 -18.37 -24.69
C ASP A 742 -25.36 -17.42 -23.85
N ASP A 743 -24.59 -17.93 -22.88
CA ASP A 743 -23.53 -17.20 -22.18
C ASP A 743 -22.47 -16.66 -23.18
N ALA A 744 -21.94 -17.49 -24.07
CA ALA A 744 -20.93 -17.06 -25.07
C ALA A 744 -21.45 -15.99 -26.06
N LYS A 745 -22.73 -16.05 -26.45
CA LYS A 745 -23.37 -15.00 -27.28
C LYS A 745 -23.50 -13.67 -26.53
N GLU A 746 -23.71 -13.72 -25.22
CA GLU A 746 -23.80 -12.55 -24.34
C GLU A 746 -22.43 -11.84 -24.23
N GLU A 747 -21.35 -12.58 -23.97
CA GLU A 747 -19.97 -12.05 -23.94
C GLU A 747 -19.56 -11.38 -25.27
N LEU A 748 -19.90 -12.01 -26.40
CA LEU A 748 -19.69 -11.44 -27.73
C LEU A 748 -20.58 -10.21 -27.96
N GLY A 749 -21.79 -10.17 -27.38
CA GLY A 749 -22.70 -9.03 -27.40
C GLY A 749 -22.15 -7.83 -26.64
N PHE A 750 -21.67 -8.02 -25.41
CA PHE A 750 -20.99 -6.99 -24.62
C PHE A 750 -19.76 -6.44 -25.38
N SER A 751 -18.94 -7.35 -25.93
CA SER A 751 -17.77 -7.00 -26.74
C SER A 751 -18.11 -6.11 -27.94
N ILE A 752 -19.19 -6.42 -28.68
CA ILE A 752 -19.67 -5.58 -29.79
C ILE A 752 -20.18 -4.22 -29.30
N SER A 753 -20.86 -4.19 -28.14
CA SER A 753 -21.50 -2.98 -27.61
C SER A 753 -20.49 -1.90 -27.20
N GLU A 754 -19.40 -2.27 -26.53
CA GLU A 754 -18.34 -1.36 -26.06
C GLU A 754 -17.61 -0.65 -27.22
N ILE A 755 -17.50 -1.30 -28.38
CA ILE A 755 -16.87 -0.73 -29.58
C ILE A 755 -17.78 0.35 -30.24
N THR A 756 -19.03 0.53 -29.78
CA THR A 756 -19.97 1.52 -30.35
C THR A 756 -19.88 2.93 -29.75
N ALA A 757 -19.13 3.14 -28.66
CA ALA A 757 -18.90 4.47 -28.11
C ALA A 757 -17.92 5.29 -28.97
N ASP A 758 -18.20 6.58 -29.18
CA ASP A 758 -17.54 7.42 -30.22
C ASP A 758 -16.02 7.64 -30.06
N ASP A 759 -15.44 7.35 -28.90
CA ASP A 759 -14.01 7.60 -28.63
C ASP A 759 -13.09 6.46 -29.09
N LEU A 760 -12.44 6.65 -30.24
CA LEU A 760 -11.25 5.87 -30.65
C LEU A 760 -10.17 5.81 -29.56
N LYS A 761 -10.09 6.84 -28.70
CA LYS A 761 -9.17 6.92 -27.55
C LYS A 761 -9.46 5.93 -26.43
N LYS A 762 -10.69 5.39 -26.33
CA LYS A 762 -11.09 4.43 -25.28
C LYS A 762 -10.84 2.97 -25.67
N LEU A 763 -10.62 2.66 -26.95
CA LEU A 763 -10.51 1.27 -27.40
C LEU A 763 -9.21 0.60 -26.89
N SER A 764 -8.09 1.32 -26.83
CA SER A 764 -6.84 0.80 -26.26
C SER A 764 -6.86 0.62 -24.74
N THR A 765 -7.75 1.31 -24.02
CA THR A 765 -8.01 1.08 -22.59
C THR A 765 -9.07 0.00 -22.34
N LYS A 766 -9.85 -0.39 -23.35
CA LYS A 766 -10.88 -1.45 -23.28
C LYS A 766 -10.43 -2.83 -23.77
N ALA A 767 -9.28 -2.92 -24.45
CA ALA A 767 -8.70 -4.19 -24.91
C ALA A 767 -8.60 -5.29 -23.82
N PRO A 768 -8.28 -5.00 -22.52
CA PRO A 768 -8.27 -6.04 -21.49
C PRO A 768 -9.65 -6.66 -21.21
N ASP A 769 -10.72 -5.83 -21.18
CA ASP A 769 -12.10 -6.33 -21.00
C ASP A 769 -12.56 -7.13 -22.23
N LEU A 770 -12.25 -6.65 -23.46
CA LEU A 770 -12.54 -7.38 -24.70
C LEU A 770 -11.86 -8.76 -24.75
N ASN A 771 -10.58 -8.84 -24.38
CA ASN A 771 -9.84 -10.11 -24.35
C ASN A 771 -10.38 -11.08 -23.29
N ASN A 772 -10.85 -10.57 -22.14
CA ASN A 772 -11.46 -11.35 -21.08
C ASN A 772 -12.78 -12.03 -21.55
N TRP A 773 -13.66 -11.27 -22.21
CA TRP A 773 -14.93 -11.76 -22.75
C TRP A 773 -14.74 -12.74 -23.92
N LEU A 774 -13.80 -12.44 -24.84
CA LEU A 774 -13.48 -13.33 -25.95
C LEU A 774 -12.85 -14.65 -25.49
N SER A 775 -11.99 -14.64 -24.46
CA SER A 775 -11.45 -15.88 -23.87
C SER A 775 -12.56 -16.68 -23.18
N ALA A 776 -13.46 -16.02 -22.44
CA ALA A 776 -14.60 -16.70 -21.81
C ALA A 776 -15.50 -17.41 -22.83
N ALA A 777 -15.74 -16.82 -24.01
CA ALA A 777 -16.49 -17.47 -25.09
C ALA A 777 -15.82 -18.76 -25.62
N ILE A 778 -14.48 -18.81 -25.71
CA ILE A 778 -13.73 -20.04 -26.08
C ILE A 778 -13.88 -21.10 -24.98
N SER A 779 -13.66 -20.72 -23.71
CA SER A 779 -13.83 -21.61 -22.55
C SER A 779 -15.26 -22.14 -22.41
N TYR A 780 -16.30 -21.37 -22.77
CA TYR A 780 -17.69 -21.86 -22.83
C TYR A 780 -17.91 -22.88 -23.95
N HIS A 781 -17.34 -22.68 -25.14
CA HIS A 781 -17.36 -23.70 -26.20
C HIS A 781 -16.66 -25.00 -25.76
N GLN A 782 -15.48 -24.88 -25.12
CA GLN A 782 -14.74 -26.04 -24.60
C GLN A 782 -15.52 -26.76 -23.49
N THR A 783 -16.08 -26.03 -22.53
CA THR A 783 -16.92 -26.61 -21.46
C THR A 783 -18.14 -27.34 -22.03
N CYS A 784 -18.78 -26.82 -23.08
CA CYS A 784 -19.84 -27.54 -23.80
C CYS A 784 -19.31 -28.88 -24.35
N ILE A 785 -18.22 -28.85 -25.12
CA ILE A 785 -17.62 -30.05 -25.74
C ILE A 785 -17.25 -31.08 -24.67
N ASP A 786 -16.63 -30.65 -23.57
CA ASP A 786 -16.18 -31.53 -22.49
C ASP A 786 -17.32 -32.13 -21.66
N GLY A 787 -18.50 -31.49 -21.66
CA GLY A 787 -19.72 -32.03 -21.03
C GLY A 787 -20.26 -33.30 -21.69
N PHE A 788 -19.85 -33.61 -22.92
CA PHE A 788 -20.20 -34.85 -23.61
C PHE A 788 -19.17 -35.97 -23.36
N PRO A 789 -19.61 -37.24 -23.32
CA PRO A 789 -18.70 -38.39 -23.25
C PRO A 789 -17.84 -38.53 -24.52
N GLU A 790 -16.69 -39.20 -24.42
CA GLU A 790 -15.86 -39.50 -25.59
C GLU A 790 -16.59 -40.41 -26.58
N GLY A 791 -16.55 -40.06 -27.86
CA GLY A 791 -17.26 -40.78 -28.91
C GLY A 791 -17.50 -39.95 -30.17
N GLU A 792 -18.37 -40.45 -31.04
CA GLU A 792 -18.70 -39.79 -32.31
C GLU A 792 -19.36 -38.42 -32.10
N LEU A 793 -20.35 -38.32 -31.19
CA LEU A 793 -21.07 -37.07 -30.91
C LEU A 793 -20.13 -35.93 -30.50
N LYS A 794 -19.19 -36.19 -29.58
CA LYS A 794 -18.18 -35.20 -29.15
C LYS A 794 -17.22 -34.81 -30.27
N THR A 795 -16.95 -35.72 -31.21
CA THR A 795 -16.16 -35.44 -32.42
C THR A 795 -16.93 -34.55 -33.39
N GLN A 796 -18.19 -34.89 -33.69
CA GLN A 796 -19.07 -34.07 -34.53
C GLN A 796 -19.28 -32.66 -33.94
N LEU A 797 -19.36 -32.53 -32.61
CA LEU A 797 -19.48 -31.23 -31.93
C LEU A 797 -18.19 -30.40 -32.04
N LYS A 798 -17.00 -31.02 -31.89
CA LYS A 798 -15.71 -30.36 -32.17
C LYS A 798 -15.68 -29.80 -33.60
N ASP A 799 -16.08 -30.60 -34.59
CA ASP A 799 -16.12 -30.18 -36.00
C ASP A 799 -17.17 -29.08 -36.27
N VAL A 800 -18.34 -29.13 -35.64
CA VAL A 800 -19.39 -28.11 -35.78
C VAL A 800 -18.97 -26.76 -35.18
N PHE A 801 -18.29 -26.76 -34.04
CA PHE A 801 -17.87 -25.54 -33.35
C PHE A 801 -16.53 -24.99 -33.84
N LYS A 802 -15.72 -25.79 -34.55
CA LYS A 802 -14.40 -25.42 -35.07
C LYS A 802 -14.38 -24.04 -35.75
N ASP A 803 -15.24 -23.82 -36.76
CA ASP A 803 -15.30 -22.52 -37.46
C ASP A 803 -15.52 -21.36 -36.49
N SER A 804 -16.45 -21.51 -35.53
CA SER A 804 -16.78 -20.47 -34.55
C SER A 804 -15.63 -20.18 -33.58
N GLN A 805 -14.86 -21.22 -33.18
CA GLN A 805 -13.66 -21.04 -32.36
C GLN A 805 -12.56 -20.29 -33.13
N GLU A 806 -12.31 -20.65 -34.39
CA GLU A 806 -11.32 -19.98 -35.26
C GLU A 806 -11.66 -18.49 -35.48
N PHE A 807 -12.96 -18.12 -35.56
CA PHE A 807 -13.38 -16.72 -35.65
C PHE A 807 -13.23 -15.93 -34.33
N VAL A 808 -13.42 -16.56 -33.16
CA VAL A 808 -13.14 -15.91 -31.86
C VAL A 808 -11.63 -15.75 -31.64
N SER A 809 -10.82 -16.75 -32.00
CA SER A 809 -9.35 -16.71 -32.00
C SER A 809 -8.77 -15.59 -32.89
N ASN A 810 -9.29 -15.48 -34.11
CA ASN A 810 -8.97 -14.35 -34.99
C ASN A 810 -9.38 -13.01 -34.35
N SER A 811 -10.53 -12.94 -33.70
CA SER A 811 -10.99 -11.72 -33.01
C SER A 811 -10.07 -11.30 -31.85
N LEU A 812 -9.59 -12.23 -31.01
CA LEU A 812 -8.56 -11.96 -29.98
C LEU A 812 -7.28 -11.37 -30.59
N SER A 813 -6.85 -11.93 -31.71
CA SER A 813 -5.67 -11.45 -32.45
C SER A 813 -5.89 -10.04 -33.02
N ILE A 814 -7.09 -9.75 -33.52
CA ILE A 814 -7.47 -8.44 -34.09
C ILE A 814 -7.61 -7.37 -32.99
N VAL A 815 -8.15 -7.67 -31.80
CA VAL A 815 -8.16 -6.74 -30.65
C VAL A 815 -6.73 -6.29 -30.33
N THR A 816 -5.80 -7.25 -30.27
CA THR A 816 -4.39 -6.98 -29.98
C THR A 816 -3.75 -6.12 -31.06
N ALA A 817 -3.90 -6.48 -32.35
CA ALA A 817 -3.35 -5.73 -33.48
C ALA A 817 -3.90 -4.29 -33.56
N VAL A 818 -5.22 -4.12 -33.43
CA VAL A 818 -5.88 -2.80 -33.50
C VAL A 818 -5.46 -1.91 -32.32
N SER A 819 -5.34 -2.47 -31.11
CA SER A 819 -4.83 -1.74 -29.93
C SER A 819 -3.39 -1.24 -30.14
N THR A 820 -2.51 -2.07 -30.71
CA THR A 820 -1.13 -1.69 -31.04
C THR A 820 -1.09 -0.59 -32.12
N VAL A 821 -1.86 -0.73 -33.20
CA VAL A 821 -1.92 0.27 -34.29
C VAL A 821 -2.42 1.62 -33.78
N LEU A 822 -3.49 1.65 -32.98
CA LEU A 822 -4.02 2.90 -32.41
C LEU A 822 -3.01 3.58 -31.46
N SER A 823 -2.32 2.78 -30.63
CA SER A 823 -1.27 3.28 -29.73
C SER A 823 -0.11 3.92 -30.51
N ALA A 824 0.31 3.30 -31.62
CA ALA A 824 1.33 3.85 -32.51
C ALA A 824 0.88 5.16 -33.19
N VAL A 825 -0.32 5.21 -33.78
CA VAL A 825 -0.84 6.42 -34.44
C VAL A 825 -0.94 7.61 -33.47
N GLN A 826 -1.37 7.38 -32.23
CA GLN A 826 -1.51 8.45 -31.24
C GLN A 826 -0.15 9.06 -30.82
N SER A 827 0.95 8.30 -30.87
CA SER A 827 2.31 8.83 -30.64
C SER A 827 2.81 9.79 -31.74
N VAL A 828 2.28 9.68 -32.96
CA VAL A 828 2.71 10.50 -34.11
C VAL A 828 1.96 11.83 -34.15
N LEU A 829 0.68 11.84 -33.75
CA LEU A 829 -0.19 13.02 -33.79
C LEU A 829 -0.09 13.93 -32.55
N THR A 830 0.55 13.48 -31.46
CA THR A 830 0.54 14.20 -30.18
C THR A 830 1.95 14.61 -29.73
N ARG A 831 2.47 15.74 -30.25
CA ARG A 831 3.69 16.40 -29.73
C ARG A 831 3.42 17.24 -28.48
N HIS A 832 2.65 16.69 -27.55
CA HIS A 832 2.44 17.19 -26.19
C HIS A 832 1.88 16.04 -25.32
N LEU A 833 2.17 16.03 -24.02
CA LEU A 833 1.65 15.06 -23.02
C LEU A 833 1.88 13.57 -23.35
N LEU A 834 3.03 13.03 -22.90
CA LEU A 834 3.12 11.61 -22.55
C LEU A 834 2.81 11.44 -21.06
N SER A 835 1.57 11.06 -20.77
CA SER A 835 1.21 10.48 -19.47
C SER A 835 1.73 9.06 -19.42
N GLU A 836 2.64 8.77 -18.48
CA GLU A 836 2.84 7.38 -18.06
C GLU A 836 1.57 6.88 -17.35
N LYS A 837 1.31 5.56 -17.38
CA LYS A 837 0.08 4.97 -16.86
C LYS A 837 0.12 4.85 -15.33
N ASN A 838 -0.36 5.89 -14.64
CA ASN A 838 -0.83 5.75 -13.26
C ASN A 838 -2.08 4.86 -13.23
N VAL A 839 -2.00 3.65 -12.68
CA VAL A 839 -3.19 2.84 -12.34
C VAL A 839 -3.66 3.25 -10.94
N SER A 840 -4.19 4.46 -10.84
CA SER A 840 -4.73 5.03 -9.60
C SER A 840 -5.79 6.09 -9.89
N ALA A 841 -6.83 5.71 -10.64
CA ALA A 841 -8.03 6.51 -10.84
C ALA A 841 -9.23 5.67 -10.41
N THR A 842 -9.87 6.02 -9.28
CA THR A 842 -11.10 5.39 -8.82
C THR A 842 -12.23 5.64 -9.83
N PRO A 843 -12.85 4.59 -10.41
CA PRO A 843 -13.92 4.77 -11.38
C PRO A 843 -15.17 5.42 -10.79
N SER A 844 -15.96 6.09 -11.64
CA SER A 844 -17.22 6.75 -11.27
C SER A 844 -18.37 5.80 -10.90
N TRP A 845 -18.11 4.49 -10.74
CA TRP A 845 -19.09 3.50 -10.27
C TRP A 845 -18.87 3.09 -8.80
N VAL A 846 -17.84 3.61 -8.11
CA VAL A 846 -17.58 3.28 -6.70
C VAL A 846 -18.49 4.11 -5.78
N ASN A 847 -19.62 3.50 -5.42
CA ASN A 847 -20.64 4.01 -4.49
C ASN A 847 -20.01 4.32 -3.10
N SER A 848 -20.65 5.17 -2.30
CA SER A 848 -20.18 5.52 -0.95
C SER A 848 -20.14 4.34 0.02
N GLU A 849 -21.04 3.35 -0.10
CA GLU A 849 -21.08 2.22 0.84
C GLU A 849 -19.88 1.26 0.69
N ASP A 850 -19.31 1.07 -0.51
CA ASP A 850 -18.06 0.29 -0.69
C ASP A 850 -16.90 0.89 0.12
N ARG A 851 -16.88 2.23 0.27
CA ARG A 851 -15.84 2.96 1.03
C ARG A 851 -15.97 2.75 2.54
N ARG A 852 -17.16 2.36 3.01
CA ARG A 852 -17.48 2.16 4.43
C ARG A 852 -16.84 0.91 5.01
N ILE A 853 -16.55 -0.07 4.16
CA ILE A 853 -15.84 -1.34 4.47
C ILE A 853 -14.33 -1.10 4.72
N LEU A 854 -13.84 0.15 4.61
CA LEU A 854 -12.42 0.52 4.74
C LEU A 854 -12.08 1.23 6.06
N LYS A 855 -13.02 1.34 7.00
CA LYS A 855 -12.77 1.81 8.37
C LYS A 855 -12.94 0.65 9.35
N ALA A 856 -11.94 0.48 10.21
CA ALA A 856 -11.81 -0.55 11.25
C ALA A 856 -11.70 -2.00 10.68
N ALA A 857 -10.79 -2.87 11.13
CA ALA A 857 -10.54 -3.26 12.52
C ALA A 857 -11.84 -3.79 13.16
N ASP A 858 -12.03 -5.11 13.13
CA ASP A 858 -13.23 -5.83 13.59
C ASP A 858 -14.61 -5.51 12.93
N ASP A 859 -14.81 -4.41 12.19
CA ASP A 859 -16.12 -4.09 11.60
C ASP A 859 -16.50 -5.04 10.43
N LYS A 860 -17.32 -6.03 10.76
CA LYS A 860 -18.09 -6.84 9.79
C LYS A 860 -19.01 -5.91 8.99
N PRO A 861 -19.00 -5.93 7.64
CA PRO A 861 -19.77 -4.98 6.85
C PRO A 861 -21.27 -5.15 7.10
N THR A 862 -21.97 -4.04 7.39
CA THR A 862 -23.39 -4.05 7.78
C THR A 862 -24.24 -4.86 6.80
N PRO A 863 -24.84 -5.98 7.21
CA PRO A 863 -25.57 -6.84 6.30
C PRO A 863 -26.92 -6.25 5.91
N ASN A 864 -27.26 -6.33 4.62
CA ASN A 864 -28.63 -6.14 4.15
C ASN A 864 -29.53 -7.28 4.66
N VAL A 865 -29.00 -8.51 4.71
CA VAL A 865 -29.70 -9.70 5.21
C VAL A 865 -28.74 -10.61 5.99
N THR A 866 -29.25 -11.17 7.10
CA THR A 866 -28.56 -12.17 7.91
C THR A 866 -29.23 -13.54 7.75
N VAL A 867 -28.46 -14.54 7.37
CA VAL A 867 -28.82 -15.97 7.38
C VAL A 867 -28.35 -16.57 8.71
N ALA A 868 -29.22 -17.31 9.39
CA ALA A 868 -28.85 -18.04 10.60
C ALA A 868 -29.70 -19.31 10.78
N LYS A 869 -29.06 -20.50 10.79
CA LYS A 869 -29.73 -21.81 10.88
C LYS A 869 -30.54 -21.99 12.19
N ASP A 870 -30.17 -21.27 13.25
CA ASP A 870 -30.87 -21.23 14.54
C ASP A 870 -32.18 -20.39 14.52
N GLY A 871 -32.41 -19.59 13.47
CA GLY A 871 -33.53 -18.66 13.37
C GLY A 871 -33.29 -17.28 13.99
N SER A 872 -32.06 -16.93 14.39
CA SER A 872 -31.69 -15.60 14.92
C SER A 872 -31.29 -14.58 13.83
N GLY A 873 -31.74 -14.81 12.60
CA GLY A 873 -31.53 -13.97 11.42
C GLY A 873 -32.81 -13.75 10.63
N ASN A 874 -32.72 -13.13 9.45
CA ASN A 874 -33.84 -12.89 8.54
C ASN A 874 -34.29 -14.18 7.83
N PHE A 875 -33.35 -15.08 7.53
CA PHE A 875 -33.57 -16.33 6.79
C PHE A 875 -32.84 -17.50 7.45
N LYS A 876 -33.27 -18.74 7.18
CA LYS A 876 -32.65 -19.96 7.75
C LYS A 876 -31.66 -20.61 6.79
N THR A 877 -31.84 -20.41 5.49
CA THR A 877 -30.98 -20.89 4.41
C THR A 877 -30.40 -19.70 3.63
N VAL A 878 -29.28 -19.94 2.96
CA VAL A 878 -28.66 -18.96 2.06
C VAL A 878 -29.53 -18.77 0.80
N SER A 879 -30.15 -19.85 0.31
CA SER A 879 -31.04 -19.83 -0.85
C SER A 879 -32.28 -18.96 -0.65
N GLU A 880 -32.92 -18.98 0.53
CA GLU A 880 -34.02 -18.06 0.87
C GLU A 880 -33.55 -16.60 0.81
N ALA A 881 -32.37 -16.30 1.36
CA ALA A 881 -31.82 -14.94 1.36
C ALA A 881 -31.47 -14.45 -0.06
N LEU A 882 -30.90 -15.31 -0.92
CA LEU A 882 -30.65 -14.98 -2.31
C LEU A 882 -31.95 -14.77 -3.11
N ALA A 883 -32.99 -15.57 -2.85
CA ALA A 883 -34.30 -15.40 -3.48
C ALA A 883 -35.02 -14.11 -3.05
N ALA A 884 -34.63 -13.49 -1.93
CA ALA A 884 -35.17 -12.23 -1.44
C ALA A 884 -34.39 -10.97 -1.90
N ILE A 885 -33.31 -11.13 -2.68
CA ILE A 885 -32.56 -10.00 -3.23
C ILE A 885 -33.39 -9.31 -4.33
N PRO A 886 -33.56 -7.97 -4.29
CA PRO A 886 -34.28 -7.25 -5.34
C PRO A 886 -33.55 -7.34 -6.69
N GLU A 887 -34.28 -7.42 -7.81
CA GLU A 887 -33.69 -7.55 -9.16
C GLU A 887 -32.75 -6.40 -9.56
N LYS A 888 -32.79 -5.28 -8.84
CA LYS A 888 -31.83 -4.17 -8.93
C LYS A 888 -31.53 -3.66 -7.53
N TYR A 889 -30.26 -3.44 -7.25
CA TYR A 889 -29.74 -2.79 -6.05
C TYR A 889 -28.63 -1.82 -6.48
N ASP A 890 -28.50 -0.67 -5.83
CA ASP A 890 -27.42 0.29 -6.07
C ASP A 890 -26.32 0.11 -5.02
N GLY A 891 -25.08 -0.02 -5.47
CA GLY A 891 -23.95 -0.41 -4.64
C GLY A 891 -23.88 -1.91 -4.36
N ARG A 892 -23.28 -2.25 -3.22
CA ARG A 892 -22.89 -3.62 -2.83
C ARG A 892 -23.92 -4.25 -1.88
N TYR A 893 -24.52 -5.36 -2.29
CA TYR A 893 -25.49 -6.08 -1.46
C TYR A 893 -24.78 -7.08 -0.54
N VAL A 894 -24.99 -6.99 0.78
CA VAL A 894 -24.23 -7.72 1.79
C VAL A 894 -25.08 -8.80 2.47
N VAL A 895 -24.69 -10.05 2.32
CA VAL A 895 -25.25 -11.25 2.98
C VAL A 895 -24.31 -11.70 4.09
N TYR A 896 -24.78 -11.69 5.34
CA TYR A 896 -24.09 -12.31 6.47
C TYR A 896 -24.63 -13.72 6.71
N VAL A 897 -23.75 -14.70 6.86
CA VAL A 897 -24.11 -16.09 7.17
C VAL A 897 -23.50 -16.47 8.52
N LYS A 898 -24.33 -16.56 9.57
CA LYS A 898 -23.86 -16.97 10.91
C LYS A 898 -23.32 -18.40 10.92
N GLU A 899 -22.51 -18.72 11.93
CA GLU A 899 -21.97 -20.06 12.12
C GLU A 899 -23.04 -21.17 12.02
N GLY A 900 -22.70 -22.25 11.31
CA GLY A 900 -23.62 -23.31 10.93
C GLY A 900 -23.16 -24.05 9.67
N ILE A 901 -23.59 -25.31 9.55
CA ILE A 901 -23.44 -26.10 8.33
C ILE A 901 -24.76 -26.03 7.55
N TYR A 902 -24.74 -25.49 6.34
CA TYR A 902 -25.88 -25.23 5.48
C TYR A 902 -25.89 -26.26 4.34
N GLU A 903 -26.78 -27.24 4.43
CA GLU A 903 -26.90 -28.37 3.50
C GLU A 903 -27.81 -27.99 2.32
N GLU A 904 -27.25 -27.24 1.37
CA GLU A 904 -27.96 -26.67 0.23
C GLU A 904 -27.04 -26.45 -0.98
N THR A 905 -27.60 -26.49 -2.20
CA THR A 905 -26.90 -26.00 -3.40
C THR A 905 -27.27 -24.53 -3.63
N VAL A 906 -26.28 -23.65 -3.69
CA VAL A 906 -26.49 -22.20 -3.72
C VAL A 906 -25.91 -21.60 -5.01
N THR A 907 -26.72 -20.80 -5.72
CA THR A 907 -26.32 -20.15 -6.97
C THR A 907 -26.49 -18.63 -6.89
N VAL A 908 -25.37 -17.90 -6.91
CA VAL A 908 -25.35 -16.44 -7.09
C VAL A 908 -25.55 -16.15 -8.57
N THR A 909 -26.77 -15.78 -8.96
CA THR A 909 -27.16 -15.60 -10.37
C THR A 909 -26.51 -14.36 -11.03
N LYS A 910 -26.52 -14.29 -12.37
CA LYS A 910 -26.04 -13.09 -13.12
C LYS A 910 -26.71 -11.78 -12.70
N LYS A 911 -27.94 -11.82 -12.13
CA LYS A 911 -28.64 -10.64 -11.60
C LYS A 911 -28.03 -10.09 -10.29
N MET A 912 -27.22 -10.88 -9.59
CA MET A 912 -26.68 -10.59 -8.26
C MET A 912 -25.27 -9.99 -8.35
N GLU A 913 -25.12 -8.93 -9.16
CA GLU A 913 -23.85 -8.24 -9.31
C GLU A 913 -23.42 -7.51 -8.03
N ASN A 914 -22.10 -7.35 -7.85
CA ASN A 914 -21.45 -6.69 -6.72
C ASN A 914 -21.91 -7.19 -5.33
N MET A 915 -22.37 -8.43 -5.22
CA MET A 915 -22.77 -9.01 -3.94
C MET A 915 -21.55 -9.39 -3.08
N THR A 916 -21.65 -9.20 -1.77
CA THR A 916 -20.72 -9.75 -0.77
C THR A 916 -21.43 -10.81 0.06
N MET A 917 -20.78 -11.95 0.29
CA MET A 917 -21.21 -12.96 1.25
C MET A 917 -20.11 -13.18 2.28
N TYR A 918 -20.42 -13.02 3.58
CA TYR A 918 -19.42 -13.23 4.63
C TYR A 918 -19.91 -14.09 5.80
N GLY A 919 -18.98 -14.83 6.40
CA GLY A 919 -19.24 -15.77 7.49
C GLY A 919 -18.66 -15.36 8.84
N ASP A 920 -18.91 -16.18 9.86
CA ASP A 920 -18.26 -16.13 11.18
C ASP A 920 -16.86 -16.76 11.21
N GLY A 921 -16.41 -17.30 10.07
CA GLY A 921 -15.16 -18.05 9.93
C GLY A 921 -15.33 -19.19 8.94
N SER A 922 -14.31 -19.48 8.14
CA SER A 922 -14.41 -20.45 7.04
C SER A 922 -14.49 -21.91 7.47
N GLN A 923 -14.28 -22.20 8.76
CA GLN A 923 -14.58 -23.48 9.41
C GLN A 923 -15.89 -23.47 10.23
N LYS A 924 -16.60 -22.33 10.26
CA LYS A 924 -17.83 -22.11 11.04
C LYS A 924 -19.07 -21.97 10.16
N SER A 925 -19.03 -21.07 9.17
CA SER A 925 -20.12 -20.83 8.23
C SER A 925 -19.84 -21.60 6.93
N ILE A 926 -20.40 -22.81 6.82
CA ILE A 926 -20.05 -23.77 5.76
C ILE A 926 -21.28 -24.10 4.92
N ILE A 927 -21.26 -23.82 3.62
CA ILE A 927 -22.24 -24.36 2.65
C ILE A 927 -21.73 -25.71 2.16
N THR A 928 -22.57 -26.75 2.19
CA THR A 928 -22.15 -28.12 1.87
C THR A 928 -23.18 -28.92 1.07
N GLY A 929 -22.67 -29.82 0.22
CA GLY A 929 -23.44 -30.74 -0.61
C GLY A 929 -22.61 -31.97 -0.98
N SER A 930 -23.19 -32.88 -1.76
CA SER A 930 -22.57 -34.19 -2.09
C SER A 930 -22.78 -34.65 -3.54
N LYS A 931 -23.25 -33.76 -4.43
CA LYS A 931 -23.46 -34.08 -5.85
C LYS A 931 -22.13 -34.45 -6.51
N ASN A 932 -22.16 -35.46 -7.37
CA ASN A 932 -20.96 -36.06 -7.97
C ASN A 932 -21.28 -36.82 -9.26
N PHE A 933 -20.23 -37.12 -10.03
CA PHE A 933 -20.35 -37.79 -11.33
C PHE A 933 -20.81 -39.26 -11.25
N VAL A 934 -20.34 -40.02 -10.26
CA VAL A 934 -20.71 -41.45 -10.10
C VAL A 934 -22.20 -41.65 -9.85
N ASP A 935 -22.84 -40.72 -9.12
CA ASP A 935 -24.29 -40.71 -8.89
C ASP A 935 -25.08 -40.04 -10.04
N GLY A 936 -24.46 -39.86 -11.22
CA GLY A 936 -25.10 -39.43 -12.46
C GLY A 936 -25.17 -37.92 -12.69
N VAL A 937 -24.56 -37.09 -11.83
CA VAL A 937 -24.56 -35.63 -11.99
C VAL A 937 -23.32 -35.18 -12.76
N ARG A 938 -23.50 -34.69 -14.00
CA ARG A 938 -22.42 -34.15 -14.85
C ARG A 938 -21.63 -33.07 -14.11
N THR A 939 -20.29 -33.06 -14.24
CA THR A 939 -19.35 -32.23 -13.45
C THR A 939 -19.80 -30.77 -13.27
N PHE A 940 -20.23 -30.11 -14.35
CA PHE A 940 -20.71 -28.72 -14.34
C PHE A 940 -21.86 -28.46 -13.34
N GLN A 941 -22.71 -29.46 -13.10
CA GLN A 941 -23.86 -29.43 -12.19
C GLN A 941 -23.57 -30.02 -10.79
N THR A 942 -22.36 -30.55 -10.54
CA THR A 942 -21.97 -31.08 -9.22
C THR A 942 -21.67 -30.00 -8.18
N ALA A 943 -21.46 -28.76 -8.63
CA ALA A 943 -21.06 -27.64 -7.79
C ALA A 943 -22.05 -27.38 -6.63
N THR A 944 -21.52 -27.39 -5.41
CA THR A 944 -22.29 -27.03 -4.19
C THR A 944 -22.55 -25.52 -4.12
N PHE A 945 -21.56 -24.70 -4.48
CA PHE A 945 -21.67 -23.24 -4.58
C PHE A 945 -21.35 -22.77 -6.00
N VAL A 946 -22.21 -21.95 -6.61
CA VAL A 946 -22.04 -21.44 -7.98
C VAL A 946 -22.08 -19.91 -7.97
N VAL A 947 -21.10 -19.27 -8.63
CA VAL A 947 -21.01 -17.81 -8.74
C VAL A 947 -21.02 -17.36 -10.20
N LEU A 948 -22.11 -16.67 -10.59
CA LEU A 948 -22.33 -16.09 -11.92
C LEU A 948 -22.40 -14.55 -11.89
N GLY A 949 -22.72 -13.94 -10.74
CA GLY A 949 -22.83 -12.49 -10.59
C GLY A 949 -21.45 -11.80 -10.52
N ASN A 950 -21.19 -10.87 -11.44
CA ASN A 950 -19.92 -10.15 -11.53
C ASN A 950 -19.60 -9.35 -10.26
N GLY A 951 -18.32 -9.23 -9.92
CA GLY A 951 -17.87 -8.45 -8.76
C GLY A 951 -18.22 -9.04 -7.39
N PHE A 952 -18.55 -10.33 -7.34
CA PHE A 952 -18.80 -11.09 -6.11
C PHE A 952 -17.58 -11.09 -5.17
N LEU A 953 -17.83 -11.00 -3.86
CA LEU A 953 -16.83 -11.09 -2.79
C LEU A 953 -17.26 -12.09 -1.71
N GLY A 954 -16.57 -13.22 -1.60
CA GLY A 954 -16.69 -14.14 -0.46
C GLY A 954 -15.65 -13.82 0.62
N LYS A 955 -16.05 -13.68 1.90
CA LYS A 955 -15.13 -13.47 3.04
C LYS A 955 -15.43 -14.45 4.18
N ALA A 956 -14.42 -15.15 4.70
CA ALA A 956 -14.59 -16.02 5.89
C ALA A 956 -15.68 -17.11 5.76
N MET A 957 -15.85 -17.68 4.56
CA MET A 957 -16.85 -18.72 4.25
C MET A 957 -16.20 -20.07 3.91
N GLY A 958 -16.89 -21.17 4.24
CA GLY A 958 -16.55 -22.52 3.82
C GLY A 958 -17.48 -23.04 2.71
N PHE A 959 -16.91 -23.73 1.72
CA PHE A 959 -17.63 -24.39 0.63
C PHE A 959 -17.12 -25.82 0.53
N ARG A 960 -18.00 -26.82 0.73
CA ARG A 960 -17.58 -28.22 0.90
C ARG A 960 -18.43 -29.21 0.09
N ASN A 961 -17.80 -29.99 -0.79
CA ASN A 961 -18.41 -31.19 -1.34
C ASN A 961 -17.96 -32.43 -0.54
N THR A 962 -18.91 -33.22 -0.04
CA THR A 962 -18.68 -34.36 0.85
C THR A 962 -18.72 -35.72 0.16
N ALA A 963 -18.84 -35.77 -1.17
CA ALA A 963 -19.07 -37.01 -1.92
C ALA A 963 -18.04 -38.13 -1.68
N GLY A 964 -16.76 -37.80 -1.54
CA GLY A 964 -15.65 -38.77 -1.37
C GLY A 964 -14.84 -39.00 -2.65
N PRO A 965 -13.59 -39.51 -2.56
CA PRO A 965 -12.73 -39.75 -3.72
C PRO A 965 -13.22 -40.88 -4.63
N GLU A 966 -14.02 -41.81 -4.10
CA GLU A 966 -14.67 -42.90 -4.83
C GLU A 966 -15.82 -42.43 -5.74
N LYS A 967 -16.25 -41.17 -5.60
CA LYS A 967 -17.33 -40.56 -6.39
C LYS A 967 -16.86 -39.75 -7.60
N HIS A 968 -15.55 -39.74 -7.86
CA HIS A 968 -14.89 -38.96 -8.91
C HIS A 968 -15.24 -37.47 -8.82
N GLN A 969 -15.56 -36.81 -9.94
CA GLN A 969 -15.75 -35.35 -10.02
C GLN A 969 -16.88 -34.88 -9.09
N ALA A 970 -16.55 -34.01 -8.13
CA ALA A 970 -17.48 -33.56 -7.09
C ALA A 970 -17.14 -32.13 -6.63
N VAL A 971 -17.60 -31.13 -7.39
CA VAL A 971 -17.18 -29.73 -7.23
C VAL A 971 -17.74 -29.10 -5.95
N ALA A 972 -16.89 -28.43 -5.16
CA ALA A 972 -17.29 -27.66 -3.99
C ALA A 972 -17.74 -26.24 -4.37
N ALA A 973 -16.96 -25.56 -5.23
CA ALA A 973 -17.34 -24.26 -5.79
C ALA A 973 -17.02 -24.13 -7.28
N ARG A 974 -17.92 -23.51 -8.05
CA ARG A 974 -17.74 -23.18 -9.47
C ARG A 974 -17.95 -21.68 -9.71
N VAL A 975 -17.00 -21.05 -10.38
CA VAL A 975 -16.95 -19.58 -10.54
C VAL A 975 -16.86 -19.21 -12.02
N GLN A 976 -17.90 -18.56 -12.54
CA GLN A 976 -17.98 -17.96 -13.88
C GLN A 976 -18.04 -16.42 -13.82
N ALA A 977 -17.97 -15.80 -12.65
CA ALA A 977 -18.10 -14.34 -12.51
C ALA A 977 -16.79 -13.61 -12.77
N ASP A 978 -16.83 -12.52 -13.54
CA ASP A 978 -15.69 -11.61 -13.71
C ASP A 978 -15.46 -10.78 -12.45
N ARG A 979 -14.18 -10.53 -12.15
CA ARG A 979 -13.72 -9.78 -10.98
C ARG A 979 -14.23 -10.42 -9.67
N ALA A 980 -14.32 -11.75 -9.61
CA ALA A 980 -14.72 -12.49 -8.42
C ALA A 980 -13.56 -12.58 -7.41
N MET A 981 -13.88 -12.48 -6.11
CA MET A 981 -12.89 -12.45 -5.03
C MET A 981 -13.27 -13.37 -3.87
N PHE A 982 -12.29 -14.07 -3.31
CA PHE A 982 -12.45 -14.89 -2.11
C PHE A 982 -11.32 -14.61 -1.10
N VAL A 983 -11.67 -14.38 0.16
CA VAL A 983 -10.74 -13.90 1.21
C VAL A 983 -10.94 -14.66 2.50
N ASN A 984 -9.90 -15.34 3.00
CA ASN A 984 -10.01 -16.25 4.16
C ASN A 984 -11.15 -17.29 3.96
N CYS A 985 -11.31 -17.80 2.75
CA CYS A 985 -12.32 -18.80 2.41
C CYS A 985 -11.71 -20.21 2.38
N ARG A 986 -12.55 -21.23 2.51
CA ARG A 986 -12.14 -22.64 2.60
C ARG A 986 -12.91 -23.46 1.57
N PHE A 987 -12.18 -24.18 0.72
CA PHE A 987 -12.72 -25.03 -0.33
C PHE A 987 -12.29 -26.46 -0.07
N GLU A 988 -13.25 -27.35 0.20
CA GLU A 988 -12.97 -28.72 0.65
C GLU A 988 -13.72 -29.74 -0.21
N GLY A 989 -12.97 -30.66 -0.80
CA GLY A 989 -13.50 -31.75 -1.60
C GLY A 989 -12.47 -32.86 -1.76
N TYR A 990 -12.54 -33.56 -2.88
CA TYR A 990 -11.54 -34.53 -3.30
C TYR A 990 -11.15 -34.20 -4.74
N GLN A 991 -11.69 -34.92 -5.72
CA GLN A 991 -11.50 -34.60 -7.12
C GLN A 991 -12.34 -33.37 -7.54
N ASP A 992 -11.80 -32.52 -8.42
CA ASP A 992 -12.48 -31.35 -9.01
C ASP A 992 -12.98 -30.30 -7.98
N THR A 993 -12.29 -30.13 -6.83
CA THR A 993 -12.79 -29.32 -5.69
C THR A 993 -13.18 -27.88 -6.06
N LEU A 994 -12.32 -27.15 -6.78
CA LEU A 994 -12.55 -25.76 -7.18
C LEU A 994 -12.50 -25.62 -8.71
N TYR A 995 -13.65 -25.28 -9.31
CA TYR A 995 -13.77 -25.01 -10.74
C TYR A 995 -13.71 -23.50 -11.00
N ALA A 996 -12.50 -22.99 -11.17
CA ALA A 996 -12.21 -21.62 -11.59
C ALA A 996 -12.41 -21.50 -13.11
N GLN A 997 -13.68 -21.42 -13.54
CA GLN A 997 -14.09 -21.72 -14.90
C GLN A 997 -13.71 -20.65 -15.94
N THR A 998 -14.05 -19.38 -15.69
CA THR A 998 -13.86 -18.26 -16.65
C THR A 998 -13.57 -16.93 -15.96
N HIS A 999 -13.11 -15.95 -16.76
CA HIS A 999 -12.87 -14.54 -16.38
C HIS A 999 -11.79 -14.32 -15.30
N ARG A 1000 -11.66 -13.08 -14.79
CA ARG A 1000 -10.67 -12.67 -13.78
C ARG A 1000 -11.12 -13.04 -12.37
N GLN A 1001 -10.29 -13.79 -11.63
CA GLN A 1001 -10.60 -14.27 -10.29
C GLN A 1001 -9.41 -14.07 -9.33
N PHE A 1002 -9.68 -13.80 -8.05
CA PHE A 1002 -8.65 -13.65 -7.02
C PHE A 1002 -8.99 -14.38 -5.72
N TYR A 1003 -8.04 -15.15 -5.22
CA TYR A 1003 -8.14 -15.93 -3.99
C TYR A 1003 -7.02 -15.51 -3.03
N ARG A 1004 -7.36 -15.03 -1.83
CA ARG A 1004 -6.40 -14.50 -0.83
C ARG A 1004 -6.54 -15.20 0.51
N SER A 1005 -5.41 -15.66 1.07
CA SER A 1005 -5.37 -16.34 2.38
C SER A 1005 -6.42 -17.46 2.50
N CYS A 1006 -6.71 -18.15 1.39
CA CYS A 1006 -7.71 -19.21 1.32
C CYS A 1006 -7.05 -20.58 1.52
N VAL A 1007 -7.81 -21.56 2.02
CA VAL A 1007 -7.37 -22.95 2.10
C VAL A 1007 -8.16 -23.77 1.07
N ILE A 1008 -7.45 -24.45 0.17
CA ILE A 1008 -8.03 -25.25 -0.89
C ILE A 1008 -7.51 -26.68 -0.73
N SER A 1009 -8.40 -27.66 -0.59
CA SER A 1009 -8.03 -29.02 -0.24
C SER A 1009 -8.81 -30.07 -1.04
N GLY A 1010 -8.06 -30.93 -1.73
CA GLY A 1010 -8.58 -31.98 -2.60
C GLY A 1010 -7.48 -32.97 -3.01
N THR A 1011 -7.70 -33.69 -4.11
CA THR A 1011 -6.84 -34.79 -4.57
C THR A 1011 -6.48 -34.69 -6.06
N VAL A 1012 -7.38 -35.12 -6.95
CA VAL A 1012 -7.21 -35.08 -8.42
C VAL A 1012 -7.72 -33.75 -8.95
N ASP A 1013 -6.92 -33.06 -9.75
CA ASP A 1013 -7.28 -31.86 -10.51
C ASP A 1013 -8.03 -30.79 -9.68
N PHE A 1014 -7.65 -30.63 -8.40
CA PHE A 1014 -8.55 -29.99 -7.44
C PHE A 1014 -8.67 -28.45 -7.57
N ILE A 1015 -7.84 -27.85 -8.43
CA ILE A 1015 -8.05 -26.52 -9.02
C ILE A 1015 -8.03 -26.67 -10.55
N PHE A 1016 -9.18 -26.51 -11.20
CA PHE A 1016 -9.31 -26.69 -12.66
C PHE A 1016 -10.22 -25.64 -13.30
N GLY A 1017 -10.18 -25.57 -14.64
CA GLY A 1017 -10.88 -24.55 -15.43
C GLY A 1017 -9.95 -23.62 -16.21
N ASP A 1018 -10.51 -22.56 -16.78
CA ASP A 1018 -9.80 -21.59 -17.62
C ASP A 1018 -10.09 -20.13 -17.22
N ALA A 1019 -10.18 -19.86 -15.93
CA ALA A 1019 -10.10 -18.48 -15.43
C ALA A 1019 -8.69 -17.89 -15.62
N ALA A 1020 -8.61 -16.56 -15.68
CA ALA A 1020 -7.41 -15.83 -15.26
C ALA A 1020 -7.46 -15.70 -13.74
N ALA A 1021 -6.83 -16.64 -13.02
CA ALA A 1021 -6.94 -16.75 -11.56
C ALA A 1021 -5.59 -16.63 -10.86
N ILE A 1022 -5.50 -15.76 -9.86
CA ILE A 1022 -4.36 -15.72 -8.94
C ILE A 1022 -4.80 -16.19 -7.55
N PHE A 1023 -4.06 -17.16 -7.04
CA PHE A 1023 -4.08 -17.65 -5.67
C PHE A 1023 -2.88 -17.04 -4.96
N GLN A 1024 -3.12 -16.21 -3.95
CA GLN A 1024 -2.07 -15.47 -3.25
C GLN A 1024 -2.13 -15.75 -1.75
N ASN A 1025 -1.00 -16.14 -1.14
CA ASN A 1025 -0.94 -16.51 0.29
C ASN A 1025 -1.90 -17.66 0.66
N CYS A 1026 -2.24 -18.52 -0.29
CA CYS A 1026 -3.21 -19.59 -0.10
C CYS A 1026 -2.51 -20.90 0.26
N ILE A 1027 -3.18 -21.74 1.05
CA ILE A 1027 -2.68 -23.06 1.46
C ILE A 1027 -3.35 -24.12 0.59
N MET A 1028 -2.55 -24.84 -0.18
CA MET A 1028 -2.96 -25.98 -0.99
C MET A 1028 -2.69 -27.25 -0.19
N THR A 1029 -3.76 -27.88 0.31
CA THR A 1029 -3.68 -29.06 1.20
C THR A 1029 -4.05 -30.32 0.43
N LEU A 1030 -3.03 -31.06 -0.02
CA LEU A 1030 -3.17 -32.31 -0.76
C LEU A 1030 -3.62 -33.43 0.17
N ARG A 1031 -4.80 -33.99 -0.06
CA ARG A 1031 -5.41 -35.00 0.80
C ARG A 1031 -4.96 -36.41 0.42
N LYS A 1032 -5.17 -37.41 1.29
CA LYS A 1032 -5.03 -38.81 0.86
C LYS A 1032 -6.15 -39.19 -0.14
N PRO A 1033 -5.83 -39.63 -1.37
CA PRO A 1033 -6.78 -40.15 -2.35
C PRO A 1033 -6.99 -41.67 -2.17
N MET A 1034 -7.61 -42.35 -3.14
CA MET A 1034 -7.59 -43.82 -3.21
C MET A 1034 -6.17 -44.32 -3.52
N ASP A 1035 -5.81 -45.52 -3.05
CA ASP A 1035 -4.43 -46.04 -3.14
C ASP A 1035 -3.92 -46.28 -4.58
N ASN A 1036 -4.79 -46.19 -5.60
CA ASN A 1036 -4.47 -46.27 -7.03
C ASN A 1036 -4.47 -44.91 -7.75
N GLN A 1037 -4.72 -43.81 -7.05
CA GLN A 1037 -4.76 -42.45 -7.59
C GLN A 1037 -3.46 -41.68 -7.32
N GLN A 1038 -3.32 -40.55 -8.00
CA GLN A 1038 -2.27 -39.54 -7.79
C GLN A 1038 -2.94 -38.22 -7.44
N ASN A 1039 -2.23 -37.33 -6.74
CA ASN A 1039 -2.74 -35.98 -6.49
C ASN A 1039 -2.20 -35.00 -7.53
N ILE A 1040 -3.05 -34.06 -7.96
CA ILE A 1040 -2.70 -33.00 -8.91
C ILE A 1040 -3.30 -31.69 -8.42
N VAL A 1041 -2.46 -30.68 -8.19
CA VAL A 1041 -2.92 -29.37 -7.69
C VAL A 1041 -3.67 -28.60 -8.77
N THR A 1042 -3.17 -28.54 -10.01
CA THR A 1042 -3.82 -27.81 -11.11
C THR A 1042 -4.11 -28.63 -12.38
N ALA A 1043 -5.27 -28.42 -12.97
CA ALA A 1043 -5.61 -28.88 -14.32
C ALA A 1043 -6.15 -27.70 -15.14
N GLN A 1044 -5.23 -26.84 -15.58
CA GLN A 1044 -5.57 -25.57 -16.23
C GLN A 1044 -5.92 -25.80 -17.71
N GLY A 1045 -7.07 -25.25 -18.14
CA GLY A 1045 -7.78 -25.59 -19.38
C GLY A 1045 -7.64 -24.62 -20.56
N ARG A 1046 -6.54 -23.87 -20.68
CA ARG A 1046 -6.37 -22.92 -21.79
C ARG A 1046 -6.23 -23.61 -23.14
N TYR A 1047 -7.11 -23.27 -24.08
CA TYR A 1047 -7.26 -23.95 -25.37
C TYR A 1047 -6.63 -23.22 -26.54
N ASP A 1048 -6.48 -21.89 -26.45
CA ASP A 1048 -5.92 -21.05 -27.50
C ASP A 1048 -4.77 -20.18 -26.95
N GLN A 1049 -3.69 -20.04 -27.73
CA GLN A 1049 -2.49 -19.32 -27.31
C GLN A 1049 -2.71 -17.82 -27.03
N LYS A 1050 -3.74 -17.20 -27.62
CA LYS A 1050 -4.11 -15.77 -27.50
C LYS A 1050 -4.92 -15.48 -26.23
N GLU A 1051 -5.52 -16.50 -25.60
CA GLU A 1051 -6.32 -16.32 -24.38
C GLU A 1051 -5.47 -15.74 -23.25
N THR A 1052 -6.06 -14.83 -22.48
CA THR A 1052 -5.41 -14.17 -21.32
C THR A 1052 -5.45 -14.99 -20.03
N THR A 1053 -6.00 -16.21 -20.09
CA THR A 1053 -6.33 -17.10 -18.97
C THR A 1053 -5.12 -17.87 -18.44
N GLY A 1054 -5.24 -18.48 -17.26
CA GLY A 1054 -4.13 -19.17 -16.59
C GLY A 1054 -4.18 -19.06 -15.08
N PHE A 1055 -3.52 -19.99 -14.40
CA PHE A 1055 -3.46 -20.03 -12.94
C PHE A 1055 -2.08 -19.59 -12.44
N VAL A 1056 -2.07 -18.77 -11.39
CA VAL A 1056 -0.84 -18.33 -10.70
C VAL A 1056 -0.98 -18.61 -9.22
N LEU A 1057 -0.06 -19.40 -8.67
CA LEU A 1057 0.08 -19.63 -7.24
C LEU A 1057 1.27 -18.79 -6.76
N GLN A 1058 1.00 -17.75 -5.96
CA GLN A 1058 1.99 -16.75 -5.53
C GLN A 1058 2.11 -16.69 -3.99
N LYS A 1059 3.33 -16.89 -3.45
CA LYS A 1059 3.60 -17.05 -1.99
C LYS A 1059 2.55 -17.95 -1.30
N CYS A 1060 2.17 -19.02 -1.99
CA CYS A 1060 1.31 -20.07 -1.45
C CYS A 1060 2.13 -21.07 -0.65
N GLU A 1061 1.45 -21.92 0.12
CA GLU A 1061 2.03 -23.11 0.74
C GLU A 1061 1.43 -24.35 0.07
N ILE A 1062 2.24 -25.32 -0.34
CA ILE A 1062 1.78 -26.57 -0.97
C ILE A 1062 2.22 -27.76 -0.11
N LYS A 1063 1.29 -28.35 0.67
CA LYS A 1063 1.58 -29.39 1.65
C LYS A 1063 0.60 -30.57 1.62
N ALA A 1064 1.02 -31.70 2.19
CA ALA A 1064 0.16 -32.84 2.49
C ALA A 1064 -0.81 -32.54 3.64
N ASP A 1065 -1.95 -33.22 3.70
CA ASP A 1065 -2.72 -33.40 4.95
C ASP A 1065 -2.08 -34.48 5.83
N ASP A 1066 -2.47 -34.51 7.11
CA ASP A 1066 -1.92 -35.45 8.12
C ASP A 1066 -2.15 -36.93 7.77
N LYS A 1067 -3.04 -37.24 6.83
CA LYS A 1067 -3.36 -38.59 6.37
C LYS A 1067 -2.57 -39.01 5.13
N LEU A 1068 -2.16 -38.03 4.30
CA LEU A 1068 -1.25 -38.24 3.19
C LEU A 1068 0.22 -38.23 3.65
N ALA A 1069 0.59 -37.42 4.64
CA ALA A 1069 1.98 -37.26 5.07
C ALA A 1069 2.74 -38.58 5.38
N PRO A 1070 2.12 -39.65 5.97
CA PRO A 1070 2.76 -40.95 6.16
C PRO A 1070 2.85 -41.84 4.90
N ASP A 1071 2.12 -41.49 3.84
CA ASP A 1071 1.99 -42.25 2.59
C ASP A 1071 2.52 -41.47 1.36
N LYS A 1072 3.07 -40.26 1.53
CA LYS A 1072 3.48 -39.35 0.45
C LYS A 1072 4.50 -39.96 -0.54
N ASP A 1073 5.40 -40.81 -0.05
CA ASP A 1073 6.39 -41.52 -0.89
C ASP A 1073 5.75 -42.62 -1.77
N LYS A 1074 4.54 -43.08 -1.41
CA LYS A 1074 3.76 -44.08 -2.13
C LYS A 1074 2.79 -43.41 -3.12
N ILE A 1075 2.16 -42.32 -2.69
CA ILE A 1075 1.12 -41.60 -3.42
C ILE A 1075 1.71 -40.34 -4.04
N ARG A 1076 2.13 -40.46 -5.30
CA ARG A 1076 2.75 -39.35 -6.05
C ARG A 1076 1.80 -38.16 -6.18
N SER A 1077 2.36 -36.97 -5.95
CA SER A 1077 1.63 -35.71 -6.07
C SER A 1077 2.37 -34.73 -6.99
N TYR A 1078 1.63 -33.93 -7.75
CA TYR A 1078 2.14 -33.07 -8.82
C TYR A 1078 1.53 -31.65 -8.76
N LEU A 1079 2.29 -30.64 -9.21
CA LEU A 1079 1.85 -29.25 -9.31
C LEU A 1079 0.74 -29.05 -10.36
N GLY A 1080 0.75 -29.85 -11.43
CA GLY A 1080 -0.32 -29.80 -12.43
C GLY A 1080 -0.15 -30.75 -13.61
N ARG A 1081 -1.20 -30.82 -14.44
CA ARG A 1081 -1.22 -31.51 -15.74
C ARG A 1081 -2.03 -30.77 -16.81
N PRO A 1082 -1.62 -30.84 -18.10
CA PRO A 1082 -2.18 -29.98 -19.14
C PRO A 1082 -3.48 -30.52 -19.73
N TRP A 1083 -4.61 -30.14 -19.14
CA TRP A 1083 -5.95 -30.53 -19.61
C TRP A 1083 -6.24 -30.08 -21.05
N LYS A 1084 -5.65 -28.95 -21.49
CA LYS A 1084 -5.76 -28.41 -22.86
C LYS A 1084 -4.40 -27.98 -23.41
N GLU A 1085 -4.31 -27.82 -24.73
CA GLU A 1085 -3.04 -27.75 -25.47
C GLU A 1085 -2.12 -26.59 -25.08
N TYR A 1086 -2.68 -25.46 -24.64
CA TYR A 1086 -1.93 -24.25 -24.27
C TYR A 1086 -1.97 -23.95 -22.76
N SER A 1087 -2.25 -24.99 -21.94
CA SER A 1087 -2.37 -24.95 -20.48
C SER A 1087 -1.28 -24.08 -19.83
N ARG A 1088 -1.69 -23.16 -18.96
CA ARG A 1088 -0.80 -22.15 -18.37
C ARG A 1088 -0.95 -22.11 -16.84
N THR A 1089 0.07 -22.60 -16.15
CA THR A 1089 0.19 -22.56 -14.68
C THR A 1089 1.55 -22.00 -14.29
N ILE A 1090 1.57 -21.04 -13.36
CA ILE A 1090 2.79 -20.51 -12.76
C ILE A 1090 2.73 -20.77 -11.26
N VAL A 1091 3.78 -21.38 -10.71
CA VAL A 1091 3.98 -21.52 -9.26
C VAL A 1091 5.20 -20.69 -8.90
N MET A 1092 5.00 -19.61 -8.15
CA MET A 1092 6.05 -18.65 -7.87
C MET A 1092 6.07 -18.17 -6.42
N GLU A 1093 7.27 -17.91 -5.90
CA GLU A 1093 7.51 -17.31 -4.58
C GLU A 1093 6.90 -18.11 -3.42
N SER A 1094 6.52 -19.37 -3.69
CA SER A 1094 5.69 -20.24 -2.87
C SER A 1094 6.52 -21.33 -2.22
N ASP A 1095 6.11 -21.77 -1.02
CA ASP A 1095 6.72 -22.93 -0.38
C ASP A 1095 6.09 -24.23 -0.91
N ILE A 1096 6.95 -25.18 -1.27
CA ILE A 1096 6.58 -26.46 -1.84
C ILE A 1096 7.13 -27.56 -0.94
N GLY A 1097 6.24 -28.21 -0.19
CA GLY A 1097 6.58 -29.35 0.65
C GLY A 1097 7.03 -30.58 -0.14
N ASP A 1098 7.65 -31.53 0.57
CA ASP A 1098 8.24 -32.75 0.00
C ASP A 1098 7.20 -33.79 -0.50
N VAL A 1099 5.91 -33.45 -0.40
CA VAL A 1099 4.79 -34.19 -1.03
C VAL A 1099 4.86 -34.14 -2.56
N ILE A 1100 5.43 -33.08 -3.15
CA ILE A 1100 5.51 -32.91 -4.60
C ILE A 1100 6.66 -33.75 -5.18
N HIS A 1101 6.31 -34.68 -6.07
CA HIS A 1101 7.24 -35.60 -6.72
C HIS A 1101 8.30 -34.82 -7.53
N PRO A 1102 9.58 -35.24 -7.60
CA PRO A 1102 10.67 -34.45 -8.19
C PRO A 1102 10.43 -33.99 -9.64
N ASP A 1103 9.73 -34.80 -10.45
CA ASP A 1103 9.21 -34.47 -11.79
C ASP A 1103 8.50 -33.10 -11.84
N GLY A 1104 7.81 -32.73 -10.76
CA GLY A 1104 6.98 -31.54 -10.57
C GLY A 1104 5.62 -31.58 -11.27
N TRP A 1105 5.60 -32.04 -12.52
CA TRP A 1105 4.44 -31.95 -13.42
C TRP A 1105 4.14 -33.31 -14.07
N LEU A 1106 2.86 -33.60 -14.31
CA LEU A 1106 2.39 -34.87 -14.87
C LEU A 1106 1.87 -34.66 -16.31
N PRO A 1107 2.20 -35.52 -17.30
CA PRO A 1107 1.57 -35.45 -18.62
C PRO A 1107 0.06 -35.68 -18.51
N TRP A 1108 -0.72 -35.12 -19.44
CA TRP A 1108 -2.13 -35.50 -19.57
C TRP A 1108 -2.26 -36.86 -20.27
N GLU A 1109 -1.75 -36.94 -21.50
CA GLU A 1109 -1.67 -38.18 -22.27
C GLU A 1109 -0.50 -38.11 -23.26
N GLY A 1110 0.47 -39.02 -23.14
CA GLY A 1110 1.65 -39.08 -24.01
C GLY A 1110 2.39 -37.73 -24.13
N ASP A 1111 2.61 -37.31 -25.38
CA ASP A 1111 3.30 -36.06 -25.76
C ASP A 1111 2.35 -34.83 -25.85
N PHE A 1112 1.06 -34.97 -25.50
CA PHE A 1112 0.06 -33.90 -25.63
C PHE A 1112 0.44 -32.65 -24.83
N ALA A 1113 0.24 -31.47 -25.43
CA ALA A 1113 0.54 -30.14 -24.88
C ALA A 1113 2.01 -29.86 -24.48
N LEU A 1114 2.91 -30.84 -24.39
CA LEU A 1114 4.24 -30.70 -23.78
C LEU A 1114 5.18 -29.70 -24.51
N LYS A 1115 4.81 -29.29 -25.72
CA LYS A 1115 5.53 -28.32 -26.58
C LYS A 1115 4.91 -26.91 -26.57
N THR A 1116 3.66 -26.79 -26.12
CA THR A 1116 2.77 -25.62 -26.31
C THR A 1116 2.24 -25.04 -25.00
N LEU A 1117 2.20 -25.85 -23.92
CA LEU A 1117 1.90 -25.41 -22.56
C LEU A 1117 2.94 -24.40 -22.04
N PHE A 1118 2.59 -23.67 -20.98
CA PHE A 1118 3.49 -22.77 -20.27
C PHE A 1118 3.45 -23.05 -18.76
N TYR A 1119 4.34 -23.91 -18.28
CA TYR A 1119 4.48 -24.25 -16.85
C TYR A 1119 5.72 -23.59 -16.26
N GLY A 1120 5.50 -22.52 -15.49
CA GLY A 1120 6.55 -21.67 -14.95
C GLY A 1120 6.80 -21.90 -13.46
N GLU A 1121 8.07 -22.02 -13.08
CA GLU A 1121 8.51 -22.01 -11.69
C GLU A 1121 9.47 -20.82 -11.43
N PHE A 1122 9.26 -20.06 -10.37
CA PHE A 1122 10.09 -18.89 -10.01
C PHE A 1122 10.25 -18.75 -8.50
N ASN A 1123 11.50 -18.71 -8.00
CA ASN A 1123 11.83 -18.34 -6.62
C ASN A 1123 11.02 -19.08 -5.52
N ASN A 1124 10.68 -20.36 -5.76
CA ASN A 1124 9.96 -21.20 -4.80
C ASN A 1124 10.90 -21.74 -3.71
N THR A 1125 10.38 -21.94 -2.51
CA THR A 1125 11.09 -22.46 -1.33
C THR A 1125 10.57 -23.85 -0.94
N GLY A 1126 11.18 -24.46 0.08
CA GLY A 1126 10.76 -25.76 0.59
C GLY A 1126 11.37 -26.95 -0.16
N PRO A 1127 11.33 -28.15 0.44
CA PRO A 1127 12.06 -29.33 -0.06
C PRO A 1127 11.58 -29.85 -1.43
N GLY A 1128 10.32 -29.60 -1.81
CA GLY A 1128 9.76 -29.97 -3.12
C GLY A 1128 10.05 -28.96 -4.25
N ALA A 1129 10.60 -27.78 -3.96
CA ALA A 1129 10.86 -26.74 -4.96
C ALA A 1129 12.10 -26.96 -5.85
N SER A 1130 12.93 -27.97 -5.56
CA SER A 1130 14.14 -28.26 -6.33
C SER A 1130 13.84 -28.53 -7.81
N THR A 1131 14.28 -27.64 -8.69
CA THR A 1131 13.97 -27.72 -10.13
C THR A 1131 14.86 -28.69 -10.92
N ASN A 1132 15.85 -29.32 -10.27
CA ASN A 1132 16.93 -30.06 -10.94
C ASN A 1132 16.51 -31.41 -11.52
N ALA A 1133 15.44 -32.00 -11.00
CA ALA A 1133 14.89 -33.29 -11.43
C ALA A 1133 13.54 -33.16 -12.16
N ARG A 1134 13.15 -31.94 -12.51
CA ARG A 1134 11.88 -31.64 -13.20
C ARG A 1134 11.85 -32.19 -14.61
N VAL A 1135 10.64 -32.46 -15.11
CA VAL A 1135 10.40 -32.87 -16.50
C VAL A 1135 11.00 -31.89 -17.52
N ASN A 1136 11.71 -32.43 -18.52
CA ASN A 1136 12.42 -31.66 -19.54
C ASN A 1136 11.52 -31.35 -20.77
N TRP A 1137 10.32 -30.82 -20.53
CA TRP A 1137 9.38 -30.45 -21.58
C TRP A 1137 9.70 -29.06 -22.14
N VAL A 1138 9.47 -28.84 -23.44
CA VAL A 1138 9.72 -27.54 -24.08
C VAL A 1138 8.82 -26.44 -23.49
N GLY A 1139 7.60 -26.77 -23.08
CA GLY A 1139 6.68 -25.84 -22.40
C GLY A 1139 7.00 -25.55 -20.92
N ARG A 1140 7.85 -26.35 -20.28
CA ARG A 1140 8.23 -26.17 -18.86
C ARG A 1140 9.40 -25.20 -18.73
N LYS A 1141 9.29 -24.21 -17.85
CA LYS A 1141 10.25 -23.10 -17.69
C LYS A 1141 10.62 -22.90 -16.22
N VAL A 1142 11.90 -22.61 -15.96
CA VAL A 1142 12.29 -21.78 -14.81
C VAL A 1142 12.29 -20.34 -15.32
N LEU A 1143 11.53 -19.45 -14.66
CA LEU A 1143 11.35 -18.08 -15.14
C LEU A 1143 12.47 -17.16 -14.62
N SER A 1144 12.78 -16.12 -15.38
CA SER A 1144 13.45 -14.92 -14.85
C SER A 1144 12.46 -14.03 -14.08
N ARG A 1145 12.98 -13.10 -13.26
CA ARG A 1145 12.16 -12.13 -12.52
C ARG A 1145 11.28 -11.26 -13.45
N ASP A 1146 11.81 -10.91 -14.62
CA ASP A 1146 11.09 -10.11 -15.63
C ASP A 1146 10.00 -10.92 -16.36
N GLU A 1147 10.10 -12.25 -16.39
CA GLU A 1147 9.04 -13.13 -16.89
C GLU A 1147 7.98 -13.38 -15.81
N ALA A 1148 8.39 -13.65 -14.57
CA ALA A 1148 7.49 -13.85 -13.44
C ALA A 1148 6.65 -12.60 -13.14
N SER A 1149 7.21 -11.39 -13.28
CA SER A 1149 6.50 -10.13 -13.04
C SER A 1149 5.21 -9.97 -13.87
N LYS A 1150 5.16 -10.56 -15.06
CA LYS A 1150 4.00 -10.53 -15.98
C LYS A 1150 2.79 -11.30 -15.45
N PHE A 1151 3.00 -12.21 -14.50
CA PHE A 1151 1.98 -13.07 -13.88
C PHE A 1151 1.47 -12.52 -12.53
N THR A 1152 1.92 -11.33 -12.13
CA THR A 1152 1.50 -10.68 -10.88
C THR A 1152 0.13 -10.00 -11.02
N VAL A 1153 -0.56 -9.75 -9.90
CA VAL A 1153 -1.93 -9.19 -9.88
C VAL A 1153 -2.06 -7.88 -10.67
N GLY A 1154 -1.07 -6.99 -10.59
CA GLY A 1154 -1.09 -5.71 -11.29
C GLY A 1154 -1.03 -5.85 -12.81
N THR A 1155 -0.39 -6.89 -13.34
CA THR A 1155 -0.20 -7.09 -14.79
C THR A 1155 -1.14 -8.13 -15.39
N PHE A 1156 -1.34 -9.27 -14.72
CA PHE A 1156 -2.09 -10.41 -15.25
C PHE A 1156 -3.61 -10.26 -15.09
N LEU A 1157 -4.07 -9.66 -13.99
CA LEU A 1157 -5.50 -9.46 -13.73
C LEU A 1157 -6.01 -8.05 -14.08
N ASP A 1158 -5.14 -7.15 -14.56
CA ASP A 1158 -5.39 -5.71 -14.68
C ASP A 1158 -5.88 -5.11 -13.36
N GLY A 1159 -4.95 -4.91 -12.42
CA GLY A 1159 -5.23 -4.69 -10.99
C GLY A 1159 -6.10 -3.48 -10.60
N ALA A 1160 -6.54 -2.64 -11.55
CA ALA A 1160 -7.37 -1.46 -11.31
C ALA A 1160 -8.65 -1.75 -10.49
N TRP A 1161 -9.30 -2.89 -10.72
CA TRP A 1161 -10.60 -3.24 -10.11
C TRP A 1161 -10.53 -3.73 -8.65
N PHE A 1162 -9.33 -3.89 -8.09
CA PHE A 1162 -9.12 -4.20 -6.67
C PHE A 1162 -9.34 -2.98 -5.76
N SER A 1163 -9.25 -1.77 -6.33
CA SER A 1163 -9.44 -0.50 -5.65
C SER A 1163 -10.80 -0.44 -4.94
N GLY A 1164 -10.81 -0.11 -3.65
CA GLY A 1164 -12.03 0.08 -2.86
C GLY A 1164 -12.69 -1.19 -2.32
N ARG A 1165 -12.16 -2.40 -2.57
CA ARG A 1165 -12.80 -3.67 -2.17
C ARG A 1165 -12.37 -4.26 -0.82
N GLY A 1166 -11.46 -3.60 -0.10
CA GLY A 1166 -11.02 -4.02 1.24
C GLY A 1166 -10.22 -5.34 1.29
N VAL A 1167 -9.69 -5.82 0.16
CA VAL A 1167 -8.96 -7.10 0.08
C VAL A 1167 -7.44 -6.87 0.14
N PRO A 1168 -6.71 -7.43 1.15
CA PRO A 1168 -5.26 -7.39 1.18
C PRO A 1168 -4.65 -8.03 -0.07
N THR A 1169 -3.90 -7.25 -0.85
CA THR A 1169 -3.42 -7.64 -2.19
C THR A 1169 -1.98 -7.18 -2.38
N GLN A 1170 -1.09 -8.09 -2.76
CA GLN A 1170 0.23 -7.75 -3.31
C GLN A 1170 0.12 -7.64 -4.84
N TYR A 1171 0.49 -6.47 -5.39
CA TYR A 1171 0.29 -6.19 -6.82
C TYR A 1171 1.44 -6.66 -7.72
N GLY A 1172 2.66 -6.75 -7.19
CA GLY A 1172 3.84 -7.20 -7.92
C GLY A 1172 4.35 -8.56 -7.42
N LEU A 1173 5.63 -8.83 -7.68
CA LEU A 1173 6.37 -9.91 -7.06
C LEU A 1173 6.60 -9.63 -5.55
N TYR A 1174 6.91 -10.65 -4.78
CA TYR A 1174 7.52 -10.53 -3.46
C TYR A 1174 9.04 -10.30 -3.65
N ASN A 1175 9.66 -9.47 -2.81
CA ASN A 1175 10.90 -8.77 -3.22
C ASN A 1175 12.18 -9.59 -3.08
#